data_AF-A0A7C5RGB0-F1
#
_entry.id   AF-A0A7C5RGB0-F1
#
_cell.length_a   1.000
_cell.length_b   1.000
_cell.length_c   1.000
_cell.angle_alpha   90.00
_cell.angle_beta   90.00
_cell.angle_gamma   90.00
#
_symmetry.space_group_name_H-M   'P 1'
#
loop_
_entity.id
_entity.type
_entity.pdbx_description
1 polymer ?
#
loop_
_entity_poly.entity_id
_entity_poly.type
_entity_poly.pdbx_seq_one_letter_code
_entity_poly.pdbx_strand_id
1 'polypeptide(L)'
;MKVFSIVLIVSLIITFCIISLIAQVNDNIETITLEQETQKPKSITQILATPLRDIDDNNQLNETNFDYLIDYNNITYITTEKELYQQIDSLYSQLQDDYSIFYEVIREEEAKRREYQRLEKPIASVDIEQIDSKVFARGNILFGVSYGSIRRTPEITTPISSYIKENFNVNQDMRILSTSKIGDKVNVDIEFDQRSAINRFNVSYKEPEQSQQFNPPPQNIPTPKYDDNKPFVRELTFGEVSFSKPISKYITFTAISKSAQGIKFVGKNNNFYIEAIGTLTTTIPSKKTFTGTKRVNERIIRDIDFVKRKYFKLPDSNIDVNSISLLISVSISETPDVVIDGIPFKKLIQGSDYSFDRILSEIELKYNLERNKSLAIFYTHNSGQNITISSNIYRGNGSDGKEYLYLYKSELGYSPFELKNIYTIDSAELNLSRDIEITVYYTSDPTINAPFQFTSQDYYIDIYKGIIRFKSLTPFITNANYDIYSLPRDPIDSESTYSIRVKYYENVISYQLDFDIVEDSEEVRINGVLIPKDKYSILYPIGRITFKDPTLINEGDIVEISYEYRSFFGSSQKLSLGMISEYSPTTFFNTKLSTAIWTSQTRGSAPTISTLPPEAGIITSIVNTINLQELLNIKDNFKGDLSFEYAVSIVNPNSFGSAIVEDFESNKKSFILSKDEDNWYLSPESVNDGCYNTNRGKLLYKDYRQYFANESFVLMSFNWNLPNEQILPYSQKPGPYISSGGRLSPGDFPNVSQISIIFDYDFSDGEWVGSILPISSAGLDLSDLTEIIISYQLQMDNDNNNVYEDNNTNKLIFLFQLGQFSEDLDGDGILDYEITTSQNGFEFNNTTNGNVITRIGGGRKGSGNGKIDSEDFNKNGRLDTNENYVSFSNIIEGSDWKKITISTPSLSPTEKDILRKTYAVRIILKKLNGIKGRVIIDEIQLKFKTSSTYKVDGIILQNPYQIVSTTISVYDSPLYQKNRFFNIEAKTQEEKERLQEYSYLHGTGALSIAEAKSIDETSLRILYNLSNVNISTNFSPYQGGKEATTVIRFNASQNFSHYSKLIFYVFIPTKNELGQPIKLPSDTLSDENIIIRLLSKEKDYFELEIPMDRLKKDEWNRIEVRIREDYTIIINN
;
A
#
# COMPACT_ATOMS: atom_id res chain seq x y z
N MET A 1 67.50 6.83 6.51
CA MET A 1 67.28 6.06 5.26
C MET A 1 67.15 4.56 5.47
N LYS A 2 68.15 3.83 6.02
CA LYS A 2 68.04 2.37 6.23
C LYS A 2 66.89 1.92 7.15
N VAL A 3 66.59 2.68 8.21
CA VAL A 3 65.44 2.39 9.10
C VAL A 3 64.09 2.64 8.40
N PHE A 4 63.99 3.69 7.58
CA PHE A 4 62.80 4.00 6.77
C PHE A 4 62.54 2.89 5.73
N SER A 5 63.59 2.36 5.08
CA SER A 5 63.46 1.23 4.14
C SER A 5 63.04 -0.06 4.84
N ILE A 6 63.52 -0.33 6.06
CA ILE A 6 63.12 -1.52 6.84
C ILE A 6 61.66 -1.41 7.31
N VAL A 7 61.23 -0.24 7.78
CA VAL A 7 59.82 -0.01 8.18
C VAL A 7 58.88 -0.11 6.98
N LEU A 8 59.27 0.42 5.81
CA LEU A 8 58.48 0.30 4.57
C LEU A 8 58.38 -1.16 4.12
N ILE A 9 59.46 -1.93 4.19
CA ILE A 9 59.50 -3.36 3.84
C ILE A 9 58.67 -4.20 4.80
N VAL A 10 58.75 -3.95 6.12
CA VAL A 10 57.92 -4.64 7.12
C VAL A 10 56.44 -4.30 6.92
N SER A 11 56.10 -3.04 6.62
CA SER A 11 54.73 -2.63 6.29
C SER A 11 54.22 -3.29 5.01
N LEU A 12 55.04 -3.40 3.97
CA LEU A 12 54.71 -4.11 2.72
C LEU A 12 54.50 -5.60 2.94
N ILE A 13 55.34 -6.26 3.74
CA ILE A 13 55.24 -7.69 4.06
C ILE A 13 53.98 -8.00 4.87
N ILE A 14 53.67 -7.19 5.89
CA ILE A 14 52.44 -7.35 6.68
C ILE A 14 51.21 -7.13 5.80
N THR A 15 51.24 -6.14 4.90
CA THR A 15 50.16 -5.88 3.94
C THR A 15 49.97 -7.06 2.98
N PHE A 16 51.06 -7.65 2.47
CA PHE A 16 51.01 -8.80 1.55
C PHE A 16 50.49 -10.07 2.24
N CYS A 17 50.92 -10.34 3.49
CA CYS A 17 50.43 -11.48 4.27
C CYS A 17 48.94 -11.36 4.61
N ILE A 18 48.45 -10.15 4.89
CA ILE A 18 47.04 -9.90 5.19
C ILE A 18 46.18 -9.99 3.92
N ILE A 19 46.65 -9.46 2.78
CA ILE A 19 45.96 -9.62 1.48
C ILE A 19 45.82 -11.10 1.11
N SER A 20 46.88 -11.90 1.34
CA SER A 20 46.85 -13.34 1.07
C SER A 20 45.90 -14.10 2.01
N LEU A 21 45.78 -13.68 3.28
CA LEU A 21 44.84 -14.25 4.23
C LEU A 21 43.38 -13.89 3.89
N ILE A 22 43.14 -12.66 3.40
CA ILE A 22 41.82 -12.19 2.95
C ILE A 22 41.36 -12.93 1.69
N ALA A 23 42.27 -13.17 0.72
CA ALA A 23 41.96 -13.98 -0.46
C ALA A 23 41.53 -15.41 -0.08
N GLN A 24 42.15 -15.98 0.95
CA GLN A 24 41.86 -17.34 1.43
C GLN A 24 40.59 -17.44 2.29
N VAL A 25 40.14 -16.33 2.89
CA VAL A 25 38.81 -16.22 3.53
C VAL A 25 37.71 -16.05 2.48
N ASN A 26 38.00 -15.38 1.36
CA ASN A 26 37.06 -15.17 0.25
C ASN A 26 36.61 -16.50 -0.41
N ASP A 27 37.56 -17.43 -0.64
CA ASP A 27 37.27 -18.76 -1.19
C ASP A 27 36.37 -19.61 -0.25
N ASN A 28 36.45 -19.38 1.07
CA ASN A 28 35.65 -20.10 2.07
C ASN A 28 34.27 -19.47 2.31
N ILE A 29 34.10 -18.17 2.04
CA ILE A 29 32.80 -17.49 2.14
C ILE A 29 31.88 -17.92 0.99
N GLU A 30 32.39 -18.07 -0.23
CA GLU A 30 31.63 -18.63 -1.35
C GLU A 30 31.06 -20.03 -1.02
N THR A 31 31.82 -20.86 -0.29
CA THR A 31 31.40 -22.20 0.13
C THR A 31 30.34 -22.19 1.25
N ILE A 32 30.42 -21.24 2.20
CA ILE A 32 29.44 -21.12 3.29
C ILE A 32 28.09 -20.60 2.78
N THR A 33 28.07 -19.78 1.71
CA THR A 33 26.82 -19.41 1.03
C THR A 33 26.18 -20.55 0.23
N LEU A 34 26.95 -21.56 -0.18
CA LEU A 34 26.44 -22.73 -0.92
C LEU A 34 25.91 -23.85 0.01
N GLU A 35 26.40 -23.98 1.24
CA GLU A 35 25.95 -25.02 2.18
C GLU A 35 24.67 -24.67 2.97
N GLN A 36 24.20 -23.43 2.96
CA GLN A 36 22.92 -23.07 3.61
C GLN A 36 21.67 -23.45 2.79
N GLU A 37 21.82 -24.04 1.60
CA GLU A 37 20.70 -24.45 0.74
C GLU A 37 20.00 -25.76 1.15
N THR A 38 20.38 -26.44 2.24
CA THR A 38 19.76 -27.76 2.60
C THR A 38 19.40 -28.03 4.06
N GLN A 39 19.28 -27.04 4.95
CA GLN A 39 18.74 -27.30 6.30
C GLN A 39 17.65 -26.33 6.74
N LYS A 40 16.42 -26.84 6.79
CA LYS A 40 15.26 -26.22 7.46
C LYS A 40 15.62 -25.87 8.91
N PRO A 41 15.33 -24.65 9.40
CA PRO A 41 15.36 -24.36 10.82
C PRO A 41 14.15 -25.03 11.50
N LYS A 42 14.40 -25.96 12.42
CA LYS A 42 13.37 -26.44 13.36
C LYS A 42 13.14 -25.34 14.41
N SER A 43 11.95 -24.76 14.42
CA SER A 43 11.53 -23.78 15.43
C SER A 43 11.40 -24.44 16.80
N ILE A 44 12.16 -23.95 17.77
CA ILE A 44 11.93 -24.20 19.21
C ILE A 44 10.80 -23.25 19.65
N THR A 45 9.55 -23.65 19.45
CA THR A 45 8.39 -22.97 20.05
C THR A 45 7.24 -23.96 20.19
N GLN A 46 7.35 -24.89 21.15
CA GLN A 46 6.21 -25.71 21.56
C GLN A 46 6.42 -26.34 22.93
N ILE A 47 6.75 -25.55 23.96
CA ILE A 47 6.48 -25.92 25.35
C ILE A 47 6.06 -24.64 26.08
N LEU A 48 4.94 -24.71 26.81
CA LEU A 48 4.28 -23.68 27.63
C LEU A 48 3.15 -22.89 26.95
N ALA A 49 1.96 -23.50 26.88
CA ALA A 49 0.70 -22.89 27.35
C ALA A 49 -0.46 -23.86 27.12
N THR A 50 -0.84 -24.62 28.14
CA THR A 50 -2.16 -25.28 28.21
C THR A 50 -3.06 -24.41 29.07
N PRO A 51 -4.22 -23.92 28.57
CA PRO A 51 -5.26 -23.38 29.42
C PRO A 51 -6.09 -24.51 30.02
N LEU A 52 -6.37 -24.41 31.32
CA LEU A 52 -7.37 -25.20 32.03
C LEU A 52 -8.76 -24.90 31.46
N ARG A 53 -9.50 -25.93 31.02
CA ARG A 53 -10.87 -26.20 31.53
C ARG A 53 -11.56 -27.44 30.96
N ASP A 54 -12.29 -28.04 31.90
CA ASP A 54 -13.57 -28.75 31.83
C ASP A 54 -13.61 -30.17 31.23
N ILE A 55 -13.81 -31.08 32.19
CA ILE A 55 -14.30 -32.44 32.12
C ILE A 55 -15.75 -32.40 31.61
N ASP A 56 -16.08 -33.22 30.62
CA ASP A 56 -17.39 -33.87 30.60
C ASP A 56 -17.40 -35.18 29.81
N ASP A 57 -18.17 -36.11 30.36
CA ASP A 57 -18.30 -37.52 30.05
C ASP A 57 -18.97 -37.80 28.69
N ASN A 58 -18.47 -38.81 27.95
CA ASN A 58 -19.23 -39.98 27.44
C ASN A 58 -18.57 -40.66 26.21
N ASN A 59 -18.09 -41.89 26.44
CA ASN A 59 -18.07 -43.08 25.57
C ASN A 59 -18.37 -42.93 24.06
N GLN A 60 -17.48 -43.43 23.18
CA GLN A 60 -17.54 -44.82 22.67
C GLN A 60 -16.31 -45.17 21.79
N LEU A 61 -15.83 -46.41 22.00
CA LEU A 61 -14.71 -47.09 21.35
C LEU A 61 -14.98 -47.44 19.87
N ASN A 62 -13.90 -47.56 19.09
CA ASN A 62 -13.64 -48.82 18.36
C ASN A 62 -12.16 -48.95 17.98
N GLU A 63 -11.57 -50.01 18.54
CA GLU A 63 -10.21 -50.49 18.34
C GLU A 63 -10.06 -51.24 17.01
N THR A 64 -8.84 -51.27 16.48
CA THR A 64 -8.27 -52.52 15.94
C THR A 64 -6.74 -52.43 15.90
N ASN A 65 -6.11 -53.35 16.65
CA ASN A 65 -4.78 -53.95 16.47
C ASN A 65 -3.54 -53.04 16.66
N PHE A 66 -2.49 -53.34 17.44
CA PHE A 66 -1.98 -54.59 18.04
C PHE A 66 -1.32 -54.34 19.44
N ASP A 67 -1.49 -55.28 20.37
CA ASP A 67 -0.86 -55.34 21.70
C ASP A 67 0.68 -55.44 21.68
N TYR A 68 1.35 -54.70 22.58
CA TYR A 68 2.39 -55.23 23.48
C TYR A 68 2.37 -54.44 24.79
N LEU A 69 1.74 -55.04 25.81
CA LEU A 69 1.84 -54.67 27.22
C LEU A 69 3.22 -55.10 27.76
N ILE A 70 3.96 -54.16 28.35
CA ILE A 70 4.79 -54.46 29.52
C ILE A 70 4.20 -53.67 30.69
N ASP A 71 3.73 -54.47 31.64
CA ASP A 71 3.06 -54.14 32.89
C ASP A 71 4.02 -53.43 33.86
N TYR A 72 3.63 -52.23 34.32
CA TYR A 72 4.41 -51.41 35.26
C TYR A 72 4.14 -51.77 36.73
N ASN A 73 3.59 -52.95 37.03
CA ASN A 73 3.25 -53.37 38.39
C ASN A 73 4.22 -54.39 38.99
N ASN A 74 5.52 -54.08 39.04
CA ASN A 74 6.44 -54.65 40.04
C ASN A 74 7.81 -53.95 40.04
N ILE A 75 7.91 -52.77 40.64
CA ILE A 75 9.19 -52.30 41.20
C ILE A 75 8.95 -51.79 42.62
N THR A 76 9.28 -52.67 43.55
CA THR A 76 9.40 -52.42 44.99
C THR A 76 10.72 -51.68 45.24
N TYR A 77 10.67 -50.53 45.90
CA TYR A 77 11.77 -49.75 46.52
C TYR A 77 13.17 -49.83 45.88
N ILE A 78 13.56 -48.78 45.13
CA ILE A 78 14.94 -48.52 44.71
C ILE A 78 15.42 -47.23 45.36
N THR A 79 16.57 -47.28 46.04
CA THR A 79 17.10 -46.20 46.87
C THR A 79 18.22 -45.38 46.23
N THR A 80 18.69 -45.68 45.02
CA THR A 80 19.64 -44.81 44.29
C THR A 80 19.52 -44.89 42.76
N GLU A 81 19.76 -43.75 42.10
CA GLU A 81 19.72 -43.54 40.64
C GLU A 81 20.65 -44.49 39.85
N LYS A 82 21.71 -45.01 40.49
CA LYS A 82 22.73 -45.86 39.87
C LYS A 82 22.25 -47.29 39.59
N GLU A 83 21.31 -47.83 40.36
CA GLU A 83 20.78 -49.19 40.18
C GLU A 83 19.73 -49.27 39.05
N LEU A 84 19.06 -48.15 38.77
CA LEU A 84 18.11 -48.04 37.65
C LEU A 84 18.83 -48.13 36.28
N TYR A 85 19.99 -47.47 36.14
CA TYR A 85 20.79 -47.53 34.92
C TYR A 85 21.35 -48.92 34.61
N GLN A 86 21.71 -49.71 35.64
CA GLN A 86 22.23 -51.06 35.45
C GLN A 86 21.17 -52.08 35.00
N GLN A 87 19.90 -51.88 35.39
CA GLN A 87 18.81 -52.73 34.89
C GLN A 87 18.37 -52.36 33.47
N ILE A 88 18.46 -51.08 33.09
CA ILE A 88 18.21 -50.61 31.71
C ILE A 88 19.27 -51.16 30.74
N ASP A 89 20.55 -51.18 31.14
CA ASP A 89 21.64 -51.76 30.34
C ASP A 89 21.50 -53.28 30.14
N SER A 90 20.96 -53.98 31.14
CA SER A 90 20.70 -55.43 31.06
C SER A 90 19.53 -55.77 30.14
N LEU A 91 18.52 -54.91 30.04
CA LEU A 91 17.37 -55.12 29.15
C LEU A 91 17.69 -54.80 27.69
N TYR A 92 18.65 -53.89 27.42
CA TYR A 92 19.07 -53.51 26.08
C TYR A 92 20.01 -54.52 25.39
N SER A 93 20.64 -55.42 26.15
CA SER A 93 21.62 -56.38 25.63
C SER A 93 21.01 -57.60 24.92
N GLN A 94 19.67 -57.68 24.79
CA GLN A 94 18.97 -58.83 24.17
C GLN A 94 18.25 -58.52 22.85
N LEU A 95 18.36 -57.31 22.30
CA LEU A 95 17.72 -56.93 21.03
C LEU A 95 18.78 -56.42 20.06
N GLN A 96 19.30 -57.33 19.25
CA GLN A 96 20.30 -57.05 18.22
C GLN A 96 19.74 -57.44 16.86
N ASP A 97 19.33 -56.43 16.08
CA ASP A 97 19.65 -56.21 14.67
C ASP A 97 18.66 -55.19 14.06
N ASP A 98 19.19 -54.31 13.21
CA ASP A 98 18.60 -53.10 12.60
C ASP A 98 18.50 -51.87 13.51
N TYR A 99 19.60 -51.11 13.67
CA TYR A 99 19.66 -49.64 13.78
C TYR A 99 21.12 -49.21 14.09
N SER A 100 22.03 -49.38 13.12
CA SER A 100 23.46 -49.05 13.30
C SER A 100 23.85 -47.60 13.00
N ILE A 101 22.92 -46.75 12.56
CA ILE A 101 23.24 -45.35 12.15
C ILE A 101 23.05 -44.33 13.30
N PHE A 102 22.31 -44.68 14.36
CA PHE A 102 22.08 -43.78 15.49
C PHE A 102 23.15 -43.86 16.60
N TYR A 103 23.96 -44.93 16.63
CA TYR A 103 24.97 -45.16 17.67
C TYR A 103 26.32 -44.47 17.42
N GLU A 104 26.67 -44.13 16.18
CA GLU A 104 27.87 -43.31 15.89
C GLU A 104 27.66 -41.84 16.22
N VAL A 105 26.44 -41.33 16.03
CA VAL A 105 26.08 -39.93 16.30
C VAL A 105 26.10 -39.63 17.80
N ILE A 106 25.59 -40.53 18.63
CA ILE A 106 25.59 -40.35 20.10
C ILE A 106 27.00 -40.50 20.69
N ARG A 107 27.84 -41.38 20.12
CA ARG A 107 29.22 -41.57 20.58
C ARG A 107 30.13 -40.39 20.19
N GLU A 108 29.90 -39.76 19.04
CA GLU A 108 30.55 -38.50 18.65
C GLU A 108 30.07 -37.30 19.48
N GLU A 109 28.77 -37.22 19.80
CA GLU A 109 28.25 -36.18 20.68
C GLU A 109 28.76 -36.30 22.12
N GLU A 110 28.90 -37.51 22.66
CA GLU A 110 29.47 -37.72 24.01
C GLU A 110 30.99 -37.51 24.05
N ALA A 111 31.72 -37.85 22.99
CA ALA A 111 33.15 -37.55 22.88
C ALA A 111 33.38 -36.03 22.78
N LYS A 112 32.57 -35.32 21.97
CA LYS A 112 32.58 -33.85 21.91
C LYS A 112 32.14 -33.21 23.23
N ARG A 113 31.14 -33.75 23.94
CA ARG A 113 30.74 -33.27 25.29
C ARG A 113 31.85 -33.46 26.33
N ARG A 114 32.60 -34.57 26.31
CA ARG A 114 33.72 -34.82 27.23
C ARG A 114 34.96 -33.98 26.91
N GLU A 115 35.14 -33.59 25.66
CA GLU A 115 36.20 -32.64 25.25
C GLU A 115 35.83 -31.20 25.63
N TYR A 116 34.55 -30.81 25.51
CA TYR A 116 34.03 -29.55 26.04
C TYR A 116 34.11 -29.45 27.58
N GLN A 117 33.92 -30.55 28.31
CA GLN A 117 34.06 -30.58 29.78
C GLN A 117 35.51 -30.61 30.28
N ARG A 118 36.51 -30.85 29.41
CA ARG A 118 37.95 -30.84 29.79
C ARG A 118 38.69 -29.55 29.41
N LEU A 119 38.05 -28.61 28.73
CA LEU A 119 38.62 -27.31 28.36
C LEU A 119 38.14 -26.14 29.24
N GLU A 120 37.35 -26.40 30.29
CA GLU A 120 37.21 -25.49 31.42
C GLU A 120 38.49 -25.47 32.26
N LYS A 121 39.54 -24.84 31.72
CA LYS A 121 40.48 -24.14 32.62
C LYS A 121 39.69 -22.98 33.23
N PRO A 122 39.79 -22.76 34.55
CA PRO A 122 39.11 -21.64 35.18
C PRO A 122 39.66 -20.35 34.56
N ILE A 123 38.82 -19.66 33.81
CA ILE A 123 39.00 -18.21 33.64
C ILE A 123 38.93 -17.65 35.06
N ALA A 124 39.94 -16.86 35.41
CA ALA A 124 40.12 -16.24 36.72
C ALA A 124 38.77 -15.87 37.34
N SER A 125 38.48 -16.49 38.49
CA SER A 125 37.34 -16.14 39.34
C SER A 125 37.42 -14.65 39.65
N VAL A 126 36.44 -13.89 39.17
CA VAL A 126 36.12 -12.60 39.77
C VAL A 126 35.40 -12.98 41.07
N ASP A 127 36.11 -12.89 42.20
CA ASP A 127 35.47 -12.91 43.52
C ASP A 127 34.51 -11.72 43.56
N ILE A 128 33.22 -11.99 43.34
CA ILE A 128 32.16 -11.06 43.68
C ILE A 128 31.99 -11.21 45.19
N GLU A 129 32.77 -10.42 45.94
CA GLU A 129 32.49 -10.18 47.35
C GLU A 129 31.00 -9.85 47.52
N GLN A 130 30.44 -10.26 48.65
CA GLN A 130 29.03 -10.09 48.99
C GLN A 130 28.65 -8.60 48.99
N ILE A 131 28.27 -8.08 47.82
CA ILE A 131 27.92 -6.68 47.61
C ILE A 131 26.41 -6.54 47.83
N ASP A 132 26.03 -5.69 48.77
CA ASP A 132 24.66 -5.19 48.94
C ASP A 132 24.22 -4.50 47.63
N SER A 133 23.53 -5.25 46.78
CA SER A 133 23.14 -4.81 45.44
C SER A 133 21.67 -4.40 45.46
N LYS A 134 21.37 -3.09 45.38
CA LYS A 134 19.99 -2.59 45.29
C LYS A 134 19.75 -1.98 43.91
N VAL A 135 18.89 -2.63 43.13
CA VAL A 135 18.35 -2.07 41.88
C VAL A 135 17.10 -1.26 42.22
N PHE A 136 17.13 0.04 41.92
CA PHE A 136 16.01 0.95 42.14
C PHE A 136 15.26 1.17 40.83
N ALA A 137 14.12 0.50 40.68
CA ALA A 137 13.15 0.80 39.62
C ALA A 137 12.07 1.75 40.15
N ARG A 138 11.70 2.76 39.36
CA ARG A 138 10.60 3.69 39.60
C ARG A 138 9.77 3.78 38.34
N GLY A 139 8.46 3.78 38.47
CA GLY A 139 7.61 3.74 37.29
C GLY A 139 6.15 3.55 37.60
N ASN A 140 5.32 3.69 36.58
CA ASN A 140 3.91 3.43 36.63
C ASN A 140 3.62 2.26 35.69
N ILE A 141 3.01 1.21 36.23
CA ILE A 141 2.43 0.13 35.43
C ILE A 141 0.92 0.23 35.61
N LEU A 142 0.24 0.71 34.56
CA LEU A 142 -1.20 0.78 34.52
C LEU A 142 -1.72 -0.45 33.78
N PHE A 143 -2.48 -1.28 34.49
CA PHE A 143 -3.26 -2.34 33.89
C PHE A 143 -4.72 -1.91 33.85
N GLY A 144 -5.20 -1.62 32.65
CA GLY A 144 -6.60 -1.40 32.36
C GLY A 144 -7.22 -2.71 31.86
N VAL A 145 -7.97 -3.38 32.72
CA VAL A 145 -8.86 -4.46 32.28
C VAL A 145 -10.23 -3.86 32.06
N SER A 146 -10.74 -3.97 30.85
CA SER A 146 -12.07 -3.50 30.49
C SER A 146 -12.80 -4.61 29.76
N TYR A 147 -14.05 -4.85 30.13
CA TYR A 147 -14.95 -5.66 29.34
C TYR A 147 -15.98 -4.71 28.74
N GLY A 148 -15.95 -4.56 27.42
CA GLY A 148 -16.95 -3.80 26.69
C GLY A 148 -17.90 -4.76 26.00
N SER A 149 -19.20 -4.58 26.24
CA SER A 149 -20.23 -5.22 25.42
C SER A 149 -20.85 -4.13 24.56
N ILE A 150 -20.69 -4.24 23.25
CA ILE A 150 -21.42 -3.40 22.31
C ILE A 150 -22.72 -4.12 22.01
N ARG A 151 -23.83 -3.62 22.56
CA ARG A 151 -25.15 -4.04 22.09
C ARG A 151 -25.47 -3.22 20.85
N ARG A 152 -25.45 -3.88 19.70
CA ARG A 152 -25.95 -3.28 18.46
C ARG A 152 -27.46 -3.51 18.48
N THR A 153 -28.23 -2.44 18.57
CA THR A 153 -29.65 -2.55 18.22
C THR A 153 -29.72 -3.05 16.77
N PRO A 154 -30.56 -4.05 16.45
CA PRO A 154 -30.63 -4.68 15.13
C PRO A 154 -30.79 -3.70 13.95
N GLU A 155 -31.26 -2.50 14.28
CA GLU A 155 -31.67 -1.37 13.44
C GLU A 155 -30.52 -0.41 13.09
N ILE A 156 -29.40 -0.44 13.82
CA ILE A 156 -28.29 0.52 13.63
C ILE A 156 -27.01 -0.25 13.27
N THR A 157 -26.48 0.03 12.08
CA THR A 157 -25.26 -0.60 11.55
C THR A 157 -23.97 -0.08 12.18
N THR A 158 -24.00 1.09 12.82
CA THR A 158 -22.84 1.74 13.44
C THR A 158 -22.92 1.70 14.97
N PRO A 159 -21.82 1.35 15.68
CA PRO A 159 -21.79 1.44 17.13
C PRO A 159 -21.94 2.90 17.57
N ILE A 160 -22.79 3.14 18.57
CA ILE A 160 -23.07 4.48 19.13
C ILE A 160 -21.80 5.15 19.70
N SER A 161 -20.76 4.36 19.98
CA SER A 161 -19.46 4.86 20.42
C SER A 161 -18.33 3.99 19.88
N SER A 162 -17.40 4.60 19.15
CA SER A 162 -16.13 3.98 18.73
C SER A 162 -15.15 3.77 19.89
N TYR A 163 -15.45 4.30 21.08
CA TYR A 163 -14.59 4.19 22.27
C TYR A 163 -14.81 2.89 23.07
N ILE A 164 -15.96 2.23 22.92
CA ILE A 164 -16.22 0.94 23.59
C ILE A 164 -15.76 -0.16 22.66
N LYS A 165 -14.68 -0.86 23.04
CA LYS A 165 -14.21 -2.05 22.32
C LYS A 165 -14.99 -3.28 22.80
N GLU A 166 -15.47 -4.09 21.86
CA GLU A 166 -16.21 -5.32 22.16
C GLU A 166 -15.27 -6.37 22.80
N ASN A 167 -15.80 -7.18 23.71
CA ASN A 167 -15.12 -8.23 24.47
C ASN A 167 -14.13 -7.74 25.54
N PHE A 168 -13.38 -8.70 26.09
CA PHE A 168 -12.34 -8.48 27.08
C PHE A 168 -11.15 -7.78 26.44
N ASN A 169 -10.88 -6.57 26.90
CA ASN A 169 -9.78 -5.74 26.45
C ASN A 169 -8.82 -5.53 27.61
N VAL A 170 -7.61 -6.05 27.45
CA VAL A 170 -6.48 -5.78 28.35
C VAL A 170 -5.64 -4.69 27.71
N ASN A 171 -5.69 -3.51 28.30
CA ASN A 171 -4.77 -2.43 27.99
C ASN A 171 -3.69 -2.43 29.06
N GLN A 172 -2.45 -2.63 28.66
CA GLN A 172 -1.29 -2.41 29.51
C GLN A 172 -0.62 -1.11 29.05
N ASP A 173 -0.24 -0.27 30.00
CA ASP A 173 0.61 0.89 29.78
C ASP A 173 1.69 0.91 30.85
N MET A 174 2.93 0.73 30.44
CA MET A 174 4.05 0.52 31.35
C MET A 174 5.15 1.54 31.08
N ARG A 175 5.51 2.26 32.14
CA ARG A 175 6.63 3.20 32.18
C ARG A 175 7.54 2.83 33.35
N ILE A 176 8.76 2.41 33.06
CA ILE A 176 9.75 1.98 34.05
C ILE A 176 11.05 2.72 33.79
N LEU A 177 11.57 3.37 34.83
CA LEU A 177 12.91 3.94 34.87
C LEU A 177 13.70 3.22 35.97
N SER A 178 14.88 2.71 35.65
CA SER A 178 15.78 2.09 36.62
C SER A 178 17.21 2.55 36.37
N THR A 179 17.75 3.35 37.29
CA THR A 179 19.14 3.78 37.27
C THR A 179 19.81 3.26 38.54
N SER A 180 20.73 2.32 38.41
CA SER A 180 21.31 1.58 39.53
C SER A 180 22.78 1.23 39.29
N LYS A 181 23.54 1.12 40.38
CA LYS A 181 24.93 0.62 40.36
C LYS A 181 24.98 -0.70 41.15
N ILE A 182 25.45 -1.77 40.52
CA ILE A 182 25.64 -3.07 41.16
C ILE A 182 27.13 -3.19 41.47
N GLY A 183 27.49 -3.02 42.75
CA GLY A 183 28.87 -2.90 43.19
C GLY A 183 29.58 -1.67 42.61
N ASP A 184 30.88 -1.79 42.37
CA ASP A 184 31.68 -0.70 41.80
C ASP A 184 31.87 -0.75 40.28
N LYS A 185 31.46 -1.86 39.66
CA LYS A 185 31.82 -2.19 38.27
C LYS A 185 30.65 -2.21 37.29
N VAL A 186 29.41 -2.41 37.74
CA VAL A 186 28.25 -2.57 36.85
C VAL A 186 27.28 -1.41 37.01
N ASN A 187 26.94 -0.75 35.90
CA ASN A 187 25.89 0.28 35.83
C ASN A 187 24.71 -0.29 35.05
N VAL A 188 23.50 -0.04 35.55
CA VAL A 188 22.22 -0.39 34.92
C VAL A 188 21.42 0.90 34.74
N ASP A 189 21.02 1.18 33.51
CA ASP A 189 20.18 2.31 33.11
C ASP A 189 19.11 1.81 32.13
N ILE A 190 17.90 1.61 32.63
CA ILE A 190 16.74 1.11 31.87
C ILE A 190 15.68 2.19 31.88
N GLU A 191 15.26 2.62 30.70
CA GLU A 191 14.11 3.48 30.47
C GLU A 191 13.18 2.78 29.48
N PHE A 192 12.04 2.34 29.96
CA PHE A 192 11.02 1.68 29.17
C PHE A 192 9.73 2.50 29.25
N ASP A 193 9.19 2.92 28.11
CA ASP A 193 7.85 3.46 27.96
C ASP A 193 7.17 2.72 26.80
N GLN A 194 6.11 1.98 27.10
CA GLN A 194 5.36 1.20 26.13
C GLN A 194 4.76 2.05 25.00
N ARG A 195 4.55 3.36 25.24
CA ARG A 195 4.06 4.30 24.22
C ARG A 195 5.18 4.95 23.40
N SER A 196 6.43 4.75 23.81
CA SER A 196 7.61 5.29 23.14
C SER A 196 8.20 4.27 22.18
N ALA A 197 8.54 4.71 20.98
CA ALA A 197 9.42 3.95 20.08
C ALA A 197 10.86 3.90 20.61
N ILE A 198 11.19 4.76 21.58
CA ILE A 198 12.51 4.94 22.16
C ILE A 198 12.49 4.31 23.56
N ASN A 199 13.10 3.14 23.68
CA ASN A 199 13.36 2.48 24.96
C ASN A 199 14.87 2.29 25.11
N ARG A 200 15.42 2.63 26.27
CA ARG A 200 16.84 2.49 26.58
C ARG A 200 17.02 1.31 27.52
N PHE A 201 17.90 0.39 27.16
CA PHE A 201 18.29 -0.74 28.00
C PHE A 201 19.80 -0.83 28.03
N ASN A 202 20.42 -0.13 28.97
CA ASN A 202 21.88 -0.03 29.07
C ASN A 202 22.37 -0.73 30.33
N VAL A 203 23.17 -1.77 30.16
CA VAL A 203 23.90 -2.46 31.23
C VAL A 203 25.37 -2.47 30.84
N SER A 204 26.21 -1.80 31.63
CA SER A 204 27.64 -1.70 31.34
C SER A 204 28.48 -2.19 32.52
N TYR A 205 29.36 -3.15 32.27
CA TYR A 205 30.53 -3.43 33.09
C TYR A 205 31.68 -2.52 32.67
N LYS A 206 32.31 -1.82 33.62
CA LYS A 206 33.55 -1.05 33.40
C LYS A 206 34.54 -1.30 34.54
N GLU A 207 35.77 -1.62 34.18
CA GLU A 207 36.86 -1.71 35.16
C GLU A 207 37.20 -0.29 35.66
N PRO A 208 37.18 -0.01 36.98
CA PRO A 208 37.42 1.32 37.49
C PRO A 208 38.82 1.83 37.13
N GLU A 209 38.89 3.01 36.53
CA GLU A 209 40.15 3.75 36.46
C GLU A 209 40.49 4.20 37.88
N GLN A 210 41.62 3.73 38.42
CA GLN A 210 42.12 4.30 39.67
C GLN A 210 42.35 5.79 39.45
N SER A 211 41.51 6.60 40.11
CA SER A 211 41.73 8.03 40.28
C SER A 211 43.05 8.20 41.03
N GLN A 212 44.12 8.46 40.29
CA GLN A 212 45.32 9.02 40.89
C GLN A 212 44.93 10.38 41.46
N GLN A 213 44.83 10.48 42.79
CA GLN A 213 44.82 11.75 43.48
C GLN A 213 45.99 12.58 42.96
N PHE A 214 45.68 13.72 42.36
CA PHE A 214 46.65 14.74 42.01
C PHE A 214 47.28 15.27 43.30
N ASN A 215 48.38 14.65 43.72
CA ASN A 215 49.46 15.37 44.37
C ASN A 215 50.53 15.60 43.28
N PRO A 216 51.00 16.85 43.08
CA PRO A 216 52.01 17.12 42.06
C PRO A 216 53.30 16.36 42.41
N PRO A 217 53.88 15.53 41.51
CA PRO A 217 55.11 14.84 41.81
C PRO A 217 56.32 15.77 41.66
N PRO A 218 57.39 15.60 42.48
CA PRO A 218 58.70 16.18 42.18
C PRO A 218 59.20 15.68 40.81
N GLN A 219 59.86 16.57 40.07
CA GLN A 219 60.45 16.29 38.76
C GLN A 219 61.53 15.21 38.86
N ASN A 220 61.15 13.97 38.54
CA ASN A 220 61.94 12.88 37.91
C ASN A 220 61.27 11.54 38.25
N ILE A 221 60.34 11.08 37.41
CA ILE A 221 59.76 9.74 37.51
C ILE A 221 59.77 9.10 36.11
N PRO A 222 60.21 7.84 35.96
CA PRO A 222 60.09 7.10 34.70
C PRO A 222 58.63 6.98 34.27
N THR A 223 58.41 6.82 32.97
CA THR A 223 57.12 6.49 32.34
C THR A 223 56.28 5.53 33.19
N PRO A 224 54.97 5.80 33.38
CA PRO A 224 54.12 4.93 34.19
C PRO A 224 54.14 3.53 33.57
N LYS A 225 54.77 2.59 34.30
CA LYS A 225 54.67 1.17 34.00
C LYS A 225 53.20 0.79 34.18
N TYR A 226 52.59 0.28 33.12
CA TYR A 226 51.27 -0.34 33.21
C TYR A 226 51.32 -1.46 34.25
N ASP A 227 50.29 -1.55 35.08
CA ASP A 227 50.16 -2.60 36.08
C ASP A 227 49.74 -3.90 35.37
N ASP A 228 50.66 -4.86 35.27
CA ASP A 228 50.42 -6.19 34.70
C ASP A 228 49.31 -6.97 35.44
N ASN A 229 48.85 -6.49 36.61
CA ASN A 229 47.73 -7.07 37.36
C ASN A 229 46.34 -6.65 36.87
N LYS A 230 46.23 -5.72 35.90
CA LYS A 230 44.92 -5.26 35.43
C LYS A 230 44.30 -6.25 34.42
N PRO A 231 43.01 -6.63 34.55
CA PRO A 231 42.36 -7.60 33.65
C PRO A 231 42.31 -7.10 32.20
N PHE A 232 42.45 -8.01 31.24
CA PHE A 232 42.41 -7.67 29.80
C PHE A 232 41.10 -7.00 29.40
N VAL A 233 39.97 -7.50 29.90
CA VAL A 233 38.63 -6.94 29.66
C VAL A 233 38.48 -5.64 30.44
N ARG A 234 38.17 -4.56 29.72
CA ARG A 234 37.99 -3.21 30.27
C ARG A 234 36.53 -2.80 30.35
N GLU A 235 35.75 -3.19 29.34
CA GLU A 235 34.36 -2.81 29.22
C GLU A 235 33.58 -3.93 28.53
N LEU A 236 32.38 -4.21 29.05
CA LEU A 236 31.37 -5.03 28.40
C LEU A 236 30.02 -4.32 28.56
N THR A 237 29.43 -3.87 27.46
CA THR A 237 28.19 -3.08 27.48
C THR A 237 27.12 -3.76 26.64
N PHE A 238 25.92 -3.91 27.20
CA PHE A 238 24.71 -4.36 26.51
C PHE A 238 23.76 -3.17 26.48
N GLY A 239 23.35 -2.73 25.31
CA GLY A 239 22.48 -1.57 25.16
C GLY A 239 22.89 -0.67 24.01
N GLU A 240 22.75 0.65 24.18
CA GLU A 240 23.28 1.63 23.25
C GLU A 240 24.81 1.56 23.26
N VAL A 241 25.37 1.12 22.13
CA VAL A 241 26.81 0.93 21.97
C VAL A 241 27.36 1.77 20.82
N SER A 242 28.57 2.29 21.02
CA SER A 242 29.37 2.98 20.01
C SER A 242 30.85 2.69 20.22
N PHE A 243 31.69 2.92 19.20
CA PHE A 243 33.14 2.82 19.36
C PHE A 243 33.67 3.99 20.20
N SER A 244 34.55 3.68 21.15
CA SER A 244 35.27 4.65 21.98
C SER A 244 36.40 5.33 21.21
N LYS A 245 36.95 4.68 20.17
CA LYS A 245 37.99 5.25 19.31
C LYS A 245 37.47 5.55 17.90
N PRO A 246 38.02 6.58 17.22
CA PRO A 246 37.70 6.82 15.83
C PRO A 246 38.08 5.61 14.98
N ILE A 247 37.12 5.10 14.23
CA ILE A 247 37.37 4.06 13.22
C ILE A 247 38.15 4.65 12.03
N SER A 248 38.48 3.83 11.04
CA SER A 248 39.00 4.30 9.76
C SER A 248 38.06 5.31 9.11
N LYS A 249 38.61 6.29 8.38
CA LYS A 249 37.78 7.31 7.70
C LYS A 249 36.93 6.74 6.57
N TYR A 250 37.22 5.50 6.14
CA TYR A 250 36.49 4.81 5.09
C TYR A 250 35.35 3.95 5.63
N ILE A 251 35.37 3.57 6.91
CA ILE A 251 34.28 2.83 7.54
C ILE A 251 33.26 3.84 8.05
N THR A 252 32.25 4.08 7.23
CA THR A 252 31.16 5.02 7.47
C THR A 252 29.99 4.36 8.20
N PHE A 253 29.00 5.15 8.61
CA PHE A 253 27.80 4.65 9.30
C PHE A 253 26.97 3.65 8.48
N THR A 254 27.15 3.66 7.15
CA THR A 254 26.61 2.63 6.25
C THR A 254 27.06 1.22 6.61
N ALA A 255 28.15 1.04 7.36
CA ALA A 255 28.57 -0.27 7.85
C ALA A 255 28.20 -0.52 9.31
N ILE A 256 28.18 0.51 10.17
CA ILE A 256 27.95 0.41 11.62
C ILE A 256 27.29 1.69 12.14
N SER A 257 26.12 1.57 12.76
CA SER A 257 25.39 2.73 13.28
C SER A 257 26.10 3.44 14.43
N LYS A 258 25.88 4.77 14.51
CA LYS A 258 26.46 5.63 15.56
C LYS A 258 25.84 5.41 16.94
N SER A 259 24.57 4.99 16.99
CA SER A 259 23.86 4.70 18.24
C SER A 259 22.82 3.62 17.99
N ALA A 260 23.14 2.41 18.44
CA ALA A 260 22.34 1.22 18.23
C ALA A 260 22.30 0.31 19.45
N GLN A 261 21.19 -0.42 19.59
CA GLN A 261 21.09 -1.49 20.57
C GLN A 261 22.01 -2.65 20.17
N GLY A 262 22.86 -3.09 21.08
CA GLY A 262 23.87 -4.07 20.78
C GLY A 262 24.71 -4.47 21.98
N ILE A 263 25.82 -5.13 21.68
CA ILE A 263 26.83 -5.60 22.62
C ILE A 263 28.15 -4.97 22.23
N LYS A 264 28.90 -4.49 23.22
CA LYS A 264 30.24 -3.93 23.06
C LYS A 264 31.21 -4.63 23.98
N PHE A 265 32.39 -4.93 23.45
CA PHE A 265 33.52 -5.50 24.15
C PHE A 265 34.75 -4.62 23.95
N VAL A 266 35.47 -4.31 25.04
CA VAL A 266 36.77 -3.63 24.99
C VAL A 266 37.81 -4.44 25.75
N GLY A 267 38.89 -4.79 25.07
CA GLY A 267 40.08 -5.44 25.63
C GLY A 267 41.32 -4.57 25.48
N LYS A 268 42.16 -4.49 26.51
CA LYS A 268 43.41 -3.70 26.46
C LYS A 268 44.51 -4.28 27.34
N ASN A 269 45.71 -4.38 26.77
CA ASN A 269 47.00 -4.55 27.45
C ASN A 269 48.00 -3.46 26.99
N ASN A 270 49.30 -3.63 27.27
CA ASN A 270 50.34 -2.62 27.00
C ASN A 270 50.47 -2.24 25.53
N ASN A 271 50.44 -3.24 24.64
CA ASN A 271 50.77 -3.06 23.22
C ASN A 271 49.58 -3.35 22.31
N PHE A 272 48.47 -3.88 22.86
CA PHE A 272 47.31 -4.32 22.10
C PHE A 272 46.02 -3.76 22.70
N TYR A 273 45.17 -3.25 21.83
CA TYR A 273 43.82 -2.79 22.12
C TYR A 273 42.87 -3.43 21.12
N ILE A 274 41.72 -3.89 21.58
CA ILE A 274 40.64 -4.36 20.74
C ILE A 274 39.32 -3.80 21.25
N GLU A 275 38.49 -3.39 20.31
CA GLU A 275 37.12 -2.99 20.56
C GLU A 275 36.24 -3.65 19.51
N ALA A 276 35.18 -4.35 19.94
CA ALA A 276 34.24 -5.00 19.05
C ALA A 276 32.81 -4.68 19.46
N ILE A 277 31.94 -4.48 18.48
CA ILE A 277 30.52 -4.23 18.69
C ILE A 277 29.67 -5.08 17.77
N GLY A 278 28.53 -5.57 18.27
CA GLY A 278 27.49 -6.24 17.48
C GLY A 278 26.17 -5.55 17.75
N THR A 279 25.48 -5.09 16.71
CA THR A 279 24.31 -4.22 16.82
C THR A 279 23.16 -4.73 15.97
N LEU A 280 21.94 -4.65 16.50
CA LEU A 280 20.72 -4.80 15.73
C LEU A 280 20.09 -3.41 15.62
N THR A 281 20.09 -2.88 14.42
CA THR A 281 19.74 -1.49 14.13
C THR A 281 18.42 -1.44 13.37
N THR A 282 17.55 -0.53 13.77
CA THR A 282 16.33 -0.15 13.01
C THR A 282 16.54 1.18 12.26
N THR A 283 17.74 1.74 12.37
CA THR A 283 18.14 3.01 11.74
C THR A 283 18.51 2.79 10.28
N ILE A 284 18.11 3.70 9.42
CA ILE A 284 18.38 3.66 7.99
C ILE A 284 19.45 4.72 7.68
N PRO A 285 20.60 4.34 7.08
CA PRO A 285 21.54 5.32 6.57
C PRO A 285 20.91 6.02 5.37
N SER A 286 21.02 7.34 5.33
CA SER A 286 20.47 8.18 4.28
C SER A 286 21.53 9.16 3.82
N LYS A 287 21.51 9.45 2.52
CA LYS A 287 22.31 10.51 1.93
C LYS A 287 21.39 11.37 1.10
N LYS A 288 21.29 12.65 1.44
CA LYS A 288 20.61 13.64 0.61
C LYS A 288 21.63 14.60 0.02
N THR A 289 21.54 14.76 -1.29
CA THR A 289 22.33 15.74 -2.03
C THR A 289 21.41 16.89 -2.41
N PHE A 290 21.86 18.09 -2.10
CA PHE A 290 21.20 19.34 -2.44
C PHE A 290 22.13 20.16 -3.32
N THR A 291 21.57 21.08 -4.10
CA THR A 291 22.34 21.99 -4.94
C THR A 291 22.05 23.42 -4.53
N GLY A 292 23.12 24.09 -4.12
CA GLY A 292 23.18 25.46 -3.69
C GLY A 292 22.07 25.85 -2.71
N THR A 293 21.76 27.13 -2.68
CA THR A 293 20.64 27.65 -1.91
C THR A 293 19.32 27.57 -2.67
N LYS A 294 19.21 26.79 -3.77
CA LYS A 294 18.05 26.80 -4.68
C LYS A 294 17.63 25.39 -5.12
N ARG A 295 16.38 25.02 -4.87
CA ARG A 295 15.78 23.81 -5.44
C ARG A 295 15.04 24.17 -6.73
N VAL A 296 15.36 23.49 -7.83
CA VAL A 296 14.57 23.55 -9.08
C VAL A 296 13.42 22.56 -8.98
N ASN A 297 12.20 23.07 -9.05
CA ASN A 297 11.03 22.22 -9.20
C ASN A 297 10.47 22.39 -10.61
N GLU A 298 10.10 21.27 -11.23
CA GLU A 298 9.42 21.25 -12.52
C GLU A 298 8.08 20.55 -12.34
N ARG A 299 7.02 21.16 -12.87
CA ARG A 299 5.67 20.59 -12.88
C ARG A 299 5.09 20.64 -14.29
N ILE A 300 4.42 19.57 -14.66
CA ILE A 300 3.60 19.49 -15.86
C ILE A 300 2.13 19.64 -15.46
N ILE A 301 1.42 20.56 -16.11
CA ILE A 301 -0.01 20.85 -15.86
C ILE A 301 -0.72 20.88 -17.21
N ARG A 302 -1.84 20.17 -17.36
CA ARG A 302 -2.64 20.19 -18.61
C ARG A 302 -3.56 21.41 -18.65
N ASP A 303 -3.97 21.83 -19.85
CA ASP A 303 -4.98 22.87 -20.06
C ASP A 303 -6.32 22.58 -19.35
N ILE A 304 -6.65 21.30 -19.19
CA ILE A 304 -7.84 20.79 -18.48
C ILE A 304 -7.69 20.71 -16.94
N ASP A 305 -6.48 20.88 -16.39
CA ASP A 305 -6.19 20.74 -14.94
C ASP A 305 -6.44 22.04 -14.15
N PHE A 306 -7.32 22.93 -14.62
CA PHE A 306 -7.69 24.15 -13.88
C PHE A 306 -8.42 23.80 -12.57
N VAL A 307 -8.38 24.71 -11.60
CA VAL A 307 -9.05 24.53 -10.30
C VAL A 307 -10.57 24.62 -10.49
N LYS A 308 -11.23 23.47 -10.45
CA LYS A 308 -12.67 23.33 -10.71
C LYS A 308 -13.53 23.84 -9.56
N ARG A 309 -14.56 24.64 -9.90
CA ARG A 309 -15.69 25.10 -9.06
C ARG A 309 -15.29 25.64 -7.68
N LYS A 310 -14.17 26.36 -7.61
CA LYS A 310 -13.69 27.01 -6.38
C LYS A 310 -13.74 28.54 -6.45
N TYR A 311 -13.42 29.08 -7.63
CA TYR A 311 -13.30 30.51 -7.85
C TYR A 311 -14.39 30.99 -8.80
N PHE A 312 -15.12 32.03 -8.39
CA PHE A 312 -16.21 32.61 -9.17
C PHE A 312 -16.07 34.12 -9.26
N LYS A 313 -16.36 34.70 -10.42
CA LYS A 313 -16.37 36.15 -10.64
C LYS A 313 -17.80 36.65 -10.75
N LEU A 314 -18.13 37.65 -9.95
CA LEU A 314 -19.41 38.33 -10.04
C LEU A 314 -19.45 39.24 -11.28
N PRO A 315 -20.60 39.36 -11.95
CA PRO A 315 -20.75 40.20 -13.15
C PRO A 315 -20.62 41.70 -12.85
N ASP A 316 -20.94 42.12 -11.62
CA ASP A 316 -20.98 43.52 -11.20
C ASP A 316 -19.71 43.98 -10.46
N SER A 317 -19.51 45.30 -10.44
CA SER A 317 -18.45 45.99 -9.67
C SER A 317 -19.06 46.82 -8.54
N ASN A 318 -18.26 47.21 -7.55
CA ASN A 318 -18.70 47.96 -6.36
C ASN A 318 -19.82 47.25 -5.59
N ILE A 319 -19.61 45.96 -5.28
CA ILE A 319 -20.56 45.14 -4.52
C ILE A 319 -20.73 45.68 -3.10
N ASP A 320 -21.98 45.83 -2.66
CA ASP A 320 -22.32 46.23 -1.30
C ASP A 320 -22.09 45.04 -0.36
N VAL A 321 -20.91 44.96 0.25
CA VAL A 321 -20.45 43.73 0.94
C VAL A 321 -21.41 43.21 2.03
N ASN A 322 -22.13 44.10 2.70
CA ASN A 322 -23.10 43.71 3.74
C ASN A 322 -24.38 43.07 3.17
N SER A 323 -24.60 43.15 1.86
CA SER A 323 -25.73 42.52 1.16
C SER A 323 -25.44 41.08 0.74
N ILE A 324 -24.18 40.63 0.79
CA ILE A 324 -23.76 39.32 0.30
C ILE A 324 -24.36 38.20 1.17
N SER A 325 -25.08 37.30 0.52
CA SER A 325 -25.52 36.03 1.11
C SER A 325 -25.26 34.90 0.12
N LEU A 326 -24.14 34.20 0.31
CA LEU A 326 -23.75 33.03 -0.48
C LEU A 326 -24.40 31.77 0.09
N LEU A 327 -24.92 30.91 -0.77
CA LEU A 327 -25.78 29.78 -0.45
C LEU A 327 -25.35 28.55 -1.25
N ILE A 328 -25.26 27.39 -0.59
CA ILE A 328 -25.01 26.09 -1.23
C ILE A 328 -26.22 25.19 -1.12
N SER A 329 -26.58 24.46 -2.17
CA SER A 329 -27.72 23.54 -2.11
C SER A 329 -27.40 22.34 -1.21
N VAL A 330 -28.43 21.84 -0.54
CA VAL A 330 -28.35 20.68 0.36
C VAL A 330 -29.36 19.62 -0.09
N SER A 331 -29.29 18.42 0.48
CA SER A 331 -30.33 17.41 0.26
C SER A 331 -31.61 17.82 0.99
N ILE A 332 -32.77 17.31 0.54
CA ILE A 332 -34.07 17.55 1.19
C ILE A 332 -34.13 17.06 2.64
N SER A 333 -33.30 16.07 2.98
CA SER A 333 -33.16 15.53 4.34
C SER A 333 -32.50 16.50 5.33
N GLU A 334 -31.90 17.58 4.85
CA GLU A 334 -31.27 18.60 5.68
C GLU A 334 -32.19 19.80 5.90
N THR A 335 -32.16 20.40 7.10
CA THR A 335 -32.87 21.66 7.36
C THR A 335 -32.25 22.82 6.56
N PRO A 336 -32.97 23.45 5.61
CA PRO A 336 -32.45 24.59 4.84
C PRO A 336 -32.61 25.92 5.58
N ASP A 337 -31.78 26.90 5.22
CA ASP A 337 -31.96 28.30 5.62
C ASP A 337 -32.93 29.02 4.67
N VAL A 338 -32.87 28.69 3.37
CA VAL A 338 -33.68 29.30 2.30
C VAL A 338 -34.02 28.24 1.25
N VAL A 339 -35.18 28.35 0.61
CA VAL A 339 -35.55 27.55 -0.57
C VAL A 339 -35.58 28.47 -1.80
N ILE A 340 -34.87 28.10 -2.86
CA ILE A 340 -34.78 28.84 -4.14
C ILE A 340 -35.14 27.88 -5.26
N ASP A 341 -36.11 28.23 -6.12
CA ASP A 341 -36.58 27.38 -7.23
C ASP A 341 -36.99 25.94 -6.79
N GLY A 342 -37.49 25.81 -5.56
CA GLY A 342 -37.83 24.51 -4.96
C GLY A 342 -36.64 23.74 -4.39
N ILE A 343 -35.42 24.27 -4.50
CA ILE A 343 -34.18 23.63 -4.02
C ILE A 343 -33.84 24.17 -2.62
N PRO A 344 -33.57 23.30 -1.62
CA PRO A 344 -33.12 23.72 -0.30
C PRO A 344 -31.66 24.20 -0.30
N PHE A 345 -31.39 25.33 0.34
CA PHE A 345 -30.06 25.93 0.47
C PHE A 345 -29.68 26.22 1.92
N LYS A 346 -28.38 26.06 2.24
CA LYS A 346 -27.76 26.56 3.47
C LYS A 346 -26.84 27.74 3.18
N LYS A 347 -26.81 28.70 4.10
CA LYS A 347 -26.00 29.91 4.02
C LYS A 347 -24.56 29.60 4.41
N LEU A 348 -23.64 30.01 3.55
CA LEU A 348 -22.21 29.94 3.80
C LEU A 348 -21.73 31.15 4.62
N ILE A 349 -20.73 30.93 5.47
CA ILE A 349 -20.17 31.95 6.37
C ILE A 349 -18.86 32.49 5.78
N GLN A 350 -18.81 33.80 5.52
CA GLN A 350 -17.59 34.46 5.03
C GLN A 350 -16.45 34.33 6.07
N GLY A 351 -15.25 34.00 5.62
CA GLY A 351 -14.07 33.76 6.46
C GLY A 351 -13.96 32.31 6.98
N SER A 352 -15.07 31.58 7.08
CA SER A 352 -15.08 30.15 7.39
C SER A 352 -15.15 29.30 6.12
N ASP A 353 -16.11 29.58 5.25
CA ASP A 353 -16.49 28.71 4.14
C ASP A 353 -16.11 29.30 2.78
N TYR A 354 -16.02 30.63 2.69
CA TYR A 354 -15.57 31.34 1.51
C TYR A 354 -14.93 32.69 1.87
N SER A 355 -14.19 33.27 0.94
CA SER A 355 -13.71 34.65 1.00
C SER A 355 -14.20 35.45 -0.21
N PHE A 356 -14.29 36.78 -0.06
CA PHE A 356 -14.75 37.68 -1.10
C PHE A 356 -13.71 38.79 -1.32
N ASP A 357 -13.17 38.89 -2.54
CA ASP A 357 -12.29 39.97 -2.97
C ASP A 357 -13.13 41.13 -3.52
N ARG A 358 -13.12 42.25 -2.79
CA ARG A 358 -13.89 43.45 -3.12
C ARG A 358 -13.39 44.18 -4.36
N ILE A 359 -12.11 44.05 -4.67
CA ILE A 359 -11.47 44.76 -5.79
C ILE A 359 -11.73 44.01 -7.09
N LEU A 360 -11.64 42.68 -7.04
CA LEU A 360 -11.86 41.83 -8.21
C LEU A 360 -13.33 41.42 -8.39
N SER A 361 -14.18 41.65 -7.39
CA SER A 361 -15.54 41.12 -7.31
C SER A 361 -15.57 39.59 -7.42
N GLU A 362 -14.68 38.90 -6.70
CA GLU A 362 -14.49 37.46 -6.80
C GLU A 362 -14.79 36.73 -5.49
N ILE A 363 -15.33 35.52 -5.62
CA ILE A 363 -15.57 34.60 -4.52
C ILE A 363 -14.59 33.44 -4.64
N GLU A 364 -13.93 33.12 -3.53
CA GLU A 364 -13.14 31.91 -3.37
C GLU A 364 -13.77 31.05 -2.29
N LEU A 365 -14.23 29.86 -2.67
CA LEU A 365 -14.68 28.85 -1.71
C LEU A 365 -13.47 28.22 -1.01
N LYS A 366 -13.62 27.86 0.26
CA LYS A 366 -12.60 27.12 1.00
C LYS A 366 -12.39 25.72 0.42
N TYR A 367 -13.48 25.04 0.08
CA TYR A 367 -13.51 23.72 -0.55
C TYR A 367 -14.13 23.83 -1.95
N ASN A 368 -13.70 22.97 -2.88
CA ASN A 368 -14.29 22.93 -4.21
C ASN A 368 -15.76 22.53 -4.11
N LEU A 369 -16.63 23.19 -4.86
CA LEU A 369 -18.04 22.83 -4.94
C LEU A 369 -18.21 21.49 -5.67
N GLU A 370 -18.94 20.57 -5.04
CA GLU A 370 -19.35 19.31 -5.68
C GLU A 370 -20.28 19.59 -6.86
N ARG A 371 -20.16 18.80 -7.93
CA ARG A 371 -20.83 19.09 -9.22
C ARG A 371 -22.36 18.95 -9.15
N ASN A 372 -22.88 18.10 -8.26
CA ASN A 372 -24.31 17.92 -7.99
C ASN A 372 -24.90 19.04 -7.12
N LYS A 373 -24.07 19.91 -6.54
CA LYS A 373 -24.52 21.04 -5.72
C LYS A 373 -24.62 22.31 -6.55
N SER A 374 -25.61 23.13 -6.23
CA SER A 374 -25.77 24.47 -6.77
C SER A 374 -25.22 25.52 -5.81
N LEU A 375 -24.72 26.63 -6.35
CA LEU A 375 -24.21 27.77 -5.60
C LEU A 375 -24.97 29.01 -6.04
N ALA A 376 -25.70 29.63 -5.12
CA ALA A 376 -26.48 30.84 -5.34
C ALA A 376 -25.98 31.98 -4.46
N ILE A 377 -26.17 33.22 -4.91
CA ILE A 377 -25.80 34.42 -4.17
C ILE A 377 -26.88 35.49 -4.26
N PHE A 378 -27.15 36.17 -3.14
CA PHE A 378 -27.81 37.46 -3.11
C PHE A 378 -26.77 38.56 -2.90
N TYR A 379 -26.87 39.66 -3.65
CA TYR A 379 -26.13 40.90 -3.38
C TYR A 379 -26.77 42.10 -4.08
N THR A 380 -26.40 43.30 -3.64
CA THR A 380 -26.63 44.58 -4.33
C THR A 380 -25.28 45.23 -4.66
N HIS A 381 -25.28 46.18 -5.59
CA HIS A 381 -24.08 46.92 -5.97
C HIS A 381 -24.38 48.42 -6.12
N ASN A 382 -23.35 49.27 -6.16
CA ASN A 382 -23.50 50.72 -6.31
C ASN A 382 -24.53 51.33 -5.34
N SER A 383 -24.50 50.93 -4.05
CA SER A 383 -25.42 51.41 -3.02
C SER A 383 -26.89 51.03 -3.27
N GLY A 384 -27.16 49.76 -3.54
CA GLY A 384 -28.50 49.18 -3.56
C GLY A 384 -29.08 48.88 -4.94
N GLN A 385 -28.31 48.96 -6.03
CA GLN A 385 -28.73 48.46 -7.33
C GLN A 385 -28.79 46.93 -7.34
N ASN A 386 -29.76 46.39 -8.08
CA ASN A 386 -29.91 44.96 -8.30
C ASN A 386 -28.87 44.42 -9.29
N ILE A 387 -28.68 43.11 -9.29
CA ILE A 387 -27.71 42.39 -10.13
C ILE A 387 -27.89 42.71 -11.63
N THR A 388 -26.81 43.07 -12.31
CA THR A 388 -26.84 43.44 -13.74
C THR A 388 -26.32 42.29 -14.62
N ILE A 389 -27.23 41.41 -15.04
CA ILE A 389 -26.95 40.43 -16.10
C ILE A 389 -28.03 40.42 -17.19
N SER A 390 -27.64 40.09 -18.42
CA SER A 390 -28.54 40.02 -19.58
C SER A 390 -29.32 38.71 -19.70
N SER A 391 -28.93 37.67 -18.96
CA SER A 391 -29.52 36.32 -19.05
C SER A 391 -30.37 35.99 -17.83
N ASN A 392 -31.61 35.56 -18.04
CA ASN A 392 -32.48 35.09 -16.97
C ASN A 392 -32.23 33.62 -16.57
N ILE A 393 -31.31 32.91 -17.24
CA ILE A 393 -31.05 31.49 -16.97
C ILE A 393 -30.40 31.28 -15.58
N TYR A 394 -29.59 32.25 -15.14
CA TYR A 394 -28.87 32.20 -13.87
C TYR A 394 -29.46 33.13 -12.80
N ARG A 395 -30.52 33.88 -13.10
CA ARG A 395 -31.09 34.91 -12.22
C ARG A 395 -32.53 34.58 -11.88
N GLY A 396 -32.94 34.88 -10.65
CA GLY A 396 -34.35 34.88 -10.26
C GLY A 396 -34.63 35.76 -9.05
N ASN A 397 -35.86 35.69 -8.54
CA ASN A 397 -36.31 36.40 -7.35
C ASN A 397 -36.60 35.40 -6.24
N GLY A 398 -35.98 35.59 -5.08
CA GLY A 398 -36.29 34.84 -3.88
C GLY A 398 -37.70 35.13 -3.38
N SER A 399 -38.18 34.32 -2.44
CA SER A 399 -39.50 34.49 -1.81
C SER A 399 -39.67 35.82 -1.08
N ASP A 400 -38.58 36.47 -0.70
CA ASP A 400 -38.52 37.81 -0.08
C ASP A 400 -38.44 38.95 -1.12
N GLY A 401 -38.54 38.64 -2.42
CA GLY A 401 -38.47 39.58 -3.53
C GLY A 401 -37.05 40.00 -3.91
N LYS A 402 -36.02 39.60 -3.15
CA LYS A 402 -34.62 39.91 -3.48
C LYS A 402 -34.15 39.10 -4.68
N GLU A 403 -33.28 39.70 -5.46
CA GLU A 403 -32.72 39.04 -6.63
C GLU A 403 -31.54 38.14 -6.23
N TYR A 404 -31.53 36.90 -6.72
CA TYR A 404 -30.40 35.98 -6.58
C TYR A 404 -29.77 35.68 -7.94
N LEU A 405 -28.52 35.26 -7.89
CA LEU A 405 -27.73 34.78 -9.01
C LEU A 405 -27.17 33.38 -8.70
N TYR A 406 -27.38 32.42 -9.60
CA TYR A 406 -26.64 31.16 -9.61
C TYR A 406 -25.23 31.40 -10.14
N LEU A 407 -24.24 31.27 -9.25
CA LEU A 407 -22.84 31.19 -9.64
C LEU A 407 -22.50 29.81 -10.19
N TYR A 408 -23.26 28.78 -9.79
CA TYR A 408 -23.21 27.46 -10.40
C TYR A 408 -24.58 26.79 -10.23
N LYS A 409 -25.15 26.25 -11.31
CA LYS A 409 -26.40 25.49 -11.27
C LYS A 409 -26.11 24.07 -11.74
N SER A 410 -26.28 23.10 -10.85
CA SER A 410 -25.87 21.70 -11.07
C SER A 410 -26.50 21.07 -12.31
N GLU A 411 -27.76 21.38 -12.60
CA GLU A 411 -28.49 20.94 -13.80
C GLU A 411 -27.86 21.40 -15.12
N LEU A 412 -27.29 22.61 -15.15
CA LEU A 412 -26.67 23.16 -16.36
C LEU A 412 -25.26 22.61 -16.55
N GLY A 413 -24.59 22.25 -15.45
CA GLY A 413 -23.23 21.72 -15.42
C GLY A 413 -22.13 22.70 -15.80
N TYR A 414 -22.48 23.77 -16.50
CA TYR A 414 -21.64 24.91 -16.91
C TYR A 414 -21.95 26.15 -16.07
N SER A 415 -20.92 26.96 -15.81
CA SER A 415 -21.07 28.30 -15.25
C SER A 415 -20.20 29.30 -16.01
N PRO A 416 -20.76 30.43 -16.48
CA PRO A 416 -20.00 31.53 -17.06
C PRO A 416 -19.26 32.36 -15.99
N PHE A 417 -19.57 32.14 -14.71
CA PHE A 417 -18.97 32.86 -13.59
C PHE A 417 -17.77 32.12 -13.01
N GLU A 418 -17.60 30.83 -13.30
CA GLU A 418 -16.46 30.03 -12.85
C GLU A 418 -15.16 30.50 -13.53
N LEU A 419 -14.11 30.71 -12.72
CA LEU A 419 -12.79 31.12 -13.20
C LEU A 419 -11.93 29.89 -13.53
N LYS A 420 -11.92 29.52 -14.81
CA LYS A 420 -11.19 28.36 -15.37
C LYS A 420 -9.75 28.67 -15.82
N ASN A 421 -9.20 29.80 -15.37
CA ASN A 421 -7.87 30.30 -15.71
C ASN A 421 -6.85 30.18 -14.56
N ILE A 422 -7.16 29.36 -13.56
CA ILE A 422 -6.38 29.21 -12.33
C ILE A 422 -5.91 27.76 -12.23
N TYR A 423 -4.61 27.55 -12.02
CA TYR A 423 -3.96 26.25 -11.96
C TYR A 423 -3.09 26.17 -10.71
N THR A 424 -2.99 25.00 -10.08
CA THR A 424 -2.11 24.83 -8.90
C THR A 424 -0.66 24.59 -9.32
N ILE A 425 0.31 24.89 -8.45
CA ILE A 425 1.73 24.54 -8.60
C ILE A 425 2.26 23.67 -7.44
N ASP A 426 1.35 23.19 -6.57
CA ASP A 426 1.54 22.23 -5.46
C ASP A 426 2.64 22.60 -4.45
N SER A 427 3.05 23.87 -4.41
CA SER A 427 3.96 24.43 -3.41
C SER A 427 3.42 25.75 -2.90
N ALA A 428 3.23 25.86 -1.58
CA ALA A 428 2.96 27.11 -0.88
C ALA A 428 4.28 27.57 -0.23
N GLU A 429 4.56 28.88 -0.27
CA GLU A 429 5.80 29.54 0.21
C GLU A 429 6.96 29.65 -0.81
N LEU A 430 6.64 29.91 -2.09
CA LEU A 430 7.66 30.21 -3.10
C LEU A 430 8.35 31.56 -2.88
N ASN A 431 9.68 31.58 -2.95
CA ASN A 431 10.45 32.83 -2.91
C ASN A 431 10.69 33.36 -4.35
N LEU A 432 9.85 34.30 -4.79
CA LEU A 432 9.85 34.90 -6.14
C LEU A 432 11.03 35.84 -6.46
N SER A 433 12.20 35.67 -5.83
CA SER A 433 13.32 36.57 -6.12
C SER A 433 13.86 36.44 -7.56
N ARG A 434 13.62 35.34 -8.31
CA ARG A 434 13.95 35.17 -9.76
C ARG A 434 13.11 34.12 -10.53
N ASP A 435 13.11 34.30 -11.86
CA ASP A 435 12.51 33.60 -13.01
C ASP A 435 11.72 32.29 -12.79
N ILE A 436 10.41 32.35 -13.09
CA ILE A 436 9.58 31.18 -13.39
C ILE A 436 9.54 31.02 -14.91
N GLU A 437 9.92 29.84 -15.38
CA GLU A 437 9.91 29.48 -16.80
C GLU A 437 8.65 28.67 -17.08
N ILE A 438 7.82 29.16 -18.00
CA ILE A 438 6.64 28.45 -18.49
C ILE A 438 6.85 28.12 -19.96
N THR A 439 6.80 26.83 -20.28
CA THR A 439 6.89 26.34 -21.66
C THR A 439 5.64 25.51 -21.99
N VAL A 440 4.98 25.85 -23.09
CA VAL A 440 3.74 25.21 -23.56
C VAL A 440 4.06 24.22 -24.68
N TYR A 441 3.50 23.02 -24.62
CA TYR A 441 3.67 21.96 -25.62
C TYR A 441 2.36 21.20 -25.88
N TYR A 442 2.34 20.39 -26.93
CA TYR A 442 1.18 19.53 -27.20
C TYR A 442 1.09 18.38 -26.20
N THR A 443 -0.07 18.18 -25.57
CA THR A 443 -0.27 17.09 -24.60
C THR A 443 0.06 15.73 -25.20
N SER A 444 -0.31 15.53 -26.47
CA SER A 444 -0.07 14.28 -27.20
C SER A 444 1.41 13.98 -27.46
N ASP A 445 2.27 15.00 -27.51
CA ASP A 445 3.71 14.85 -27.69
C ASP A 445 4.47 16.01 -27.01
N PRO A 446 5.00 15.80 -25.79
CA PRO A 446 5.75 16.81 -25.04
C PRO A 446 7.06 17.29 -25.68
N THR A 447 7.47 16.72 -26.82
CA THR A 447 8.64 17.17 -27.57
C THR A 447 8.31 18.27 -28.58
N ILE A 448 7.01 18.52 -28.83
CA ILE A 448 6.55 19.51 -29.80
C ILE A 448 5.99 20.73 -29.05
N ASN A 449 6.67 21.87 -29.17
CA ASN A 449 6.19 23.14 -28.61
C ASN A 449 4.84 23.53 -29.23
N ALA A 450 3.98 24.13 -28.41
CA ALA A 450 2.72 24.70 -28.86
C ALA A 450 3.00 25.93 -29.76
N PRO A 451 2.05 26.31 -30.64
CA PRO A 451 2.21 27.46 -31.54
C PRO A 451 2.24 28.81 -30.82
N PHE A 452 2.03 28.84 -29.50
CA PHE A 452 2.09 30.02 -28.65
C PHE A 452 2.83 29.69 -27.34
N GLN A 453 3.31 30.73 -26.65
CA GLN A 453 3.99 30.63 -25.35
C GLN A 453 3.50 31.77 -24.45
N PHE A 454 3.49 31.55 -23.15
CA PHE A 454 3.13 32.58 -22.17
C PHE A 454 4.37 33.37 -21.74
N THR A 455 4.19 34.67 -21.54
CA THR A 455 5.18 35.58 -20.96
C THR A 455 4.76 35.97 -19.55
N SER A 456 5.67 36.57 -18.78
CA SER A 456 5.37 37.10 -17.44
C SER A 456 4.28 38.18 -17.42
N GLN A 457 3.87 38.70 -18.58
CA GLN A 457 2.74 39.63 -18.68
C GLN A 457 1.39 38.93 -18.75
N ASP A 458 1.34 37.63 -19.04
CA ASP A 458 0.10 36.89 -19.30
C ASP A 458 -0.50 36.23 -18.04
N TYR A 459 0.26 36.18 -16.95
CA TYR A 459 -0.16 35.54 -15.71
C TYR A 459 0.36 36.27 -14.47
N TYR A 460 -0.17 35.90 -13.32
CA TYR A 460 0.34 36.23 -12.01
C TYR A 460 0.39 34.97 -11.14
N ILE A 461 1.25 34.98 -10.14
CA ILE A 461 1.48 33.82 -9.28
C ILE A 461 1.19 34.25 -7.84
N ASP A 462 0.26 33.54 -7.22
CA ASP A 462 -0.01 33.66 -5.80
C ASP A 462 0.78 32.55 -5.08
N ILE A 463 1.90 32.97 -4.50
CA ILE A 463 2.87 32.10 -3.84
C ILE A 463 2.40 31.53 -2.51
N TYR A 464 1.44 32.18 -1.88
CA TYR A 464 0.89 31.72 -0.60
C TYR A 464 -0.16 30.65 -0.83
N LYS A 465 -0.89 30.74 -1.95
CA LYS A 465 -1.87 29.74 -2.37
C LYS A 465 -1.29 28.66 -3.27
N GLY A 466 -0.07 28.85 -3.79
CA GLY A 466 0.54 27.91 -4.72
C GLY A 466 -0.26 27.79 -6.02
N ILE A 467 -0.67 28.91 -6.60
CA ILE A 467 -1.45 28.95 -7.85
C ILE A 467 -0.84 29.90 -8.88
N ILE A 468 -0.99 29.54 -10.16
CA ILE A 468 -0.81 30.43 -11.30
C ILE A 468 -2.21 30.85 -11.76
N ARG A 469 -2.45 32.15 -11.89
CA ARG A 469 -3.63 32.66 -12.57
C ARG A 469 -3.23 33.40 -13.85
N PHE A 470 -3.79 32.97 -14.97
CA PHE A 470 -3.67 33.67 -16.24
C PHE A 470 -4.60 34.88 -16.28
N LYS A 471 -4.18 35.97 -16.91
CA LYS A 471 -5.02 37.17 -17.06
C LYS A 471 -6.18 36.95 -18.03
N SER A 472 -5.97 36.15 -19.06
CA SER A 472 -7.05 35.65 -19.92
C SER A 472 -7.90 34.65 -19.15
N LEU A 473 -9.23 34.75 -19.28
CA LEU A 473 -10.17 33.76 -18.73
C LEU A 473 -10.13 32.43 -19.48
N THR A 474 -9.65 32.47 -20.73
CA THR A 474 -9.46 31.31 -21.62
C THR A 474 -8.01 31.33 -22.12
N PRO A 475 -7.03 30.92 -21.27
CA PRO A 475 -5.61 31.08 -21.59
C PRO A 475 -5.11 30.21 -22.75
N PHE A 476 -5.72 29.05 -22.99
CA PHE A 476 -5.32 28.14 -24.07
C PHE A 476 -6.20 28.33 -25.32
N ILE A 477 -5.60 28.15 -26.50
CA ILE A 477 -6.35 28.16 -27.77
C ILE A 477 -7.25 26.94 -27.79
N THR A 478 -8.56 27.12 -27.93
CA THR A 478 -9.51 26.01 -28.02
C THR A 478 -9.51 25.41 -29.42
N ASN A 479 -9.64 24.09 -29.51
CA ASN A 479 -9.83 23.41 -30.79
C ASN A 479 -11.26 23.71 -31.28
N ALA A 480 -11.47 23.83 -32.60
CA ALA A 480 -12.79 24.04 -33.19
C ALA A 480 -13.83 22.97 -32.77
N ASN A 481 -13.37 21.79 -32.37
CA ASN A 481 -14.23 20.67 -31.95
C ASN A 481 -14.53 20.63 -30.44
N TYR A 482 -13.69 21.24 -29.57
CA TYR A 482 -13.83 21.17 -28.11
C TYR A 482 -13.40 22.49 -27.46
N ASP A 483 -14.38 23.27 -26.98
CA ASP A 483 -14.14 24.39 -26.07
C ASP A 483 -14.23 23.90 -24.62
N ILE A 484 -13.07 23.57 -24.03
CA ILE A 484 -12.94 23.08 -22.65
C ILE A 484 -13.51 24.06 -21.61
N TYR A 485 -13.64 25.34 -21.94
CA TYR A 485 -14.14 26.36 -21.03
C TYR A 485 -15.66 26.43 -21.01
N SER A 486 -16.35 26.00 -22.07
CA SER A 486 -17.81 26.01 -22.17
C SER A 486 -18.46 24.63 -22.01
N LEU A 487 -17.70 23.59 -21.69
CA LEU A 487 -18.26 22.25 -21.49
C LEU A 487 -19.27 22.23 -20.32
N PRO A 488 -20.43 21.56 -20.48
CA PRO A 488 -21.35 21.30 -19.38
C PRO A 488 -20.87 20.18 -18.45
N ARG A 489 -19.68 19.62 -18.71
CA ARG A 489 -19.02 18.59 -17.91
C ARG A 489 -17.55 18.91 -17.72
N ASP A 490 -16.94 18.21 -16.77
CA ASP A 490 -15.50 18.25 -16.61
C ASP A 490 -14.83 17.69 -17.88
N PRO A 491 -13.75 18.34 -18.37
CA PRO A 491 -12.98 17.82 -19.48
C PRO A 491 -12.26 16.52 -19.09
N ILE A 492 -12.06 15.64 -20.07
CA ILE A 492 -11.33 14.38 -19.90
C ILE A 492 -9.93 14.44 -20.50
N ASP A 493 -9.07 13.48 -20.14
CA ASP A 493 -7.68 13.41 -20.57
C ASP A 493 -7.48 13.51 -22.09
N SER A 494 -8.35 12.91 -22.90
CA SER A 494 -8.23 12.96 -24.37
C SER A 494 -8.68 14.28 -25.00
N GLU A 495 -9.29 15.18 -24.22
CA GLU A 495 -9.68 16.54 -24.64
C GLU A 495 -8.56 17.56 -24.38
N SER A 496 -7.53 17.15 -23.62
CA SER A 496 -6.34 17.95 -23.34
C SER A 496 -5.54 18.17 -24.62
N THR A 497 -5.43 19.42 -25.07
CA THR A 497 -4.65 19.76 -26.27
C THR A 497 -3.25 20.20 -25.90
N TYR A 498 -3.12 20.99 -24.84
CA TYR A 498 -1.86 21.59 -24.41
C TYR A 498 -1.51 21.26 -22.96
N SER A 499 -0.21 21.20 -22.69
CA SER A 499 0.34 21.13 -21.35
C SER A 499 1.36 22.23 -21.16
N ILE A 500 1.44 22.75 -19.94
CA ILE A 500 2.46 23.69 -19.49
C ILE A 500 3.47 22.98 -18.60
N ARG A 501 4.75 23.13 -18.94
CA ARG A 501 5.86 22.88 -18.03
C ARG A 501 6.13 24.17 -17.28
N VAL A 502 5.94 24.14 -15.96
CA VAL A 502 6.29 25.23 -15.06
C VAL A 502 7.56 24.84 -14.32
N LYS A 503 8.61 25.62 -14.48
CA LYS A 503 9.88 25.46 -13.77
C LYS A 503 10.12 26.66 -12.86
N TYR A 504 10.34 26.42 -11.58
CA TYR A 504 10.51 27.48 -10.57
C TYR A 504 11.59 27.12 -9.55
N TYR A 505 12.08 28.14 -8.84
CA TYR A 505 13.15 28.02 -7.86
C TYR A 505 12.66 28.33 -6.44
N GLU A 506 13.02 27.50 -5.47
CA GLU A 506 12.77 27.72 -4.03
C GLU A 506 14.09 28.00 -3.31
N ASN A 507 14.12 29.04 -2.44
CA ASN A 507 15.29 29.31 -1.60
C ASN A 507 15.35 28.32 -0.43
N VAL A 508 16.45 27.56 -0.36
CA VAL A 508 16.67 26.57 0.69
C VAL A 508 17.71 27.12 1.67
N ILE A 509 17.25 27.82 2.71
CA ILE A 509 18.09 28.21 3.87
C ILE A 509 18.24 27.08 4.90
N SER A 510 17.37 26.07 4.77
CA SER A 510 17.35 24.88 5.60
C SER A 510 16.98 23.69 4.74
N TYR A 511 17.70 22.59 4.84
CA TYR A 511 17.39 21.40 4.09
C TYR A 511 16.58 20.43 4.94
N GLN A 512 15.59 19.80 4.33
CA GLN A 512 14.80 18.75 4.95
C GLN A 512 15.48 17.40 4.73
N LEU A 513 15.96 16.83 5.81
CA LEU A 513 16.45 15.46 5.89
C LEU A 513 15.26 14.54 6.24
N ASP A 514 15.50 13.34 6.75
CA ASP A 514 14.43 12.46 7.22
C ASP A 514 14.09 12.76 8.70
N PHE A 515 12.89 12.43 9.13
CA PHE A 515 12.48 12.62 10.53
C PHE A 515 13.26 11.68 11.46
N ASP A 516 13.42 12.09 12.72
CA ASP A 516 14.11 11.35 13.78
C ASP A 516 15.56 10.93 13.42
N ILE A 517 16.38 11.92 13.10
CA ILE A 517 17.81 11.71 12.83
C ILE A 517 18.52 11.31 14.11
N VAL A 518 19.36 10.29 14.03
CA VAL A 518 20.24 9.87 15.11
C VAL A 518 21.24 10.99 15.38
N GLU A 519 21.23 11.52 16.61
CA GLU A 519 22.10 12.64 16.97
C GLU A 519 23.58 12.33 16.67
N ASP A 520 24.29 13.36 16.19
CA ASP A 520 25.67 13.29 15.72
C ASP A 520 25.94 12.37 14.51
N SER A 521 24.98 11.64 13.95
CA SER A 521 25.22 10.75 12.80
C SER A 521 25.54 11.50 11.49
N GLU A 522 25.35 12.81 11.45
CA GLU A 522 25.50 13.61 10.25
C GLU A 522 26.96 13.86 9.82
N GLU A 523 27.18 13.84 8.51
CA GLU A 523 28.38 14.33 7.84
C GLU A 523 27.94 15.28 6.73
N VAL A 524 28.33 16.55 6.83
CA VAL A 524 27.95 17.62 5.89
C VAL A 524 29.15 17.99 5.03
N ARG A 525 29.03 17.88 3.71
CA ARG A 525 30.05 18.32 2.75
C ARG A 525 29.49 19.36 1.80
N ILE A 526 30.26 20.39 1.49
CA ILE A 526 29.96 21.36 0.43
C ILE A 526 31.07 21.25 -0.62
N ASN A 527 30.71 20.93 -1.87
CA ASN A 527 31.65 20.65 -2.96
C ASN A 527 32.73 19.61 -2.57
N GLY A 528 32.33 18.61 -1.78
CA GLY A 528 33.23 17.58 -1.25
C GLY A 528 34.07 18.00 -0.03
N VAL A 529 34.01 19.26 0.40
CA VAL A 529 34.72 19.75 1.61
C VAL A 529 33.86 19.53 2.85
N LEU A 530 34.40 18.84 3.85
CA LEU A 530 33.74 18.61 5.13
C LEU A 530 33.48 19.92 5.88
N ILE A 531 32.23 20.13 6.29
CA ILE A 531 31.79 21.30 7.04
C ILE A 531 31.75 20.98 8.53
N PRO A 532 32.44 21.76 9.38
CA PRO A 532 32.38 21.61 10.83
C PRO A 532 30.99 21.82 11.43
N LYS A 533 30.65 21.03 12.47
CA LYS A 533 29.34 21.06 13.14
C LYS A 533 28.98 22.43 13.76
N ASP A 534 29.96 23.25 14.12
CA ASP A 534 29.70 24.60 14.63
C ASP A 534 29.08 25.52 13.56
N LYS A 535 29.23 25.20 12.27
CA LYS A 535 28.71 25.99 11.14
C LYS A 535 27.26 25.67 10.75
N TYR A 536 26.67 24.63 11.30
CA TYR A 536 25.26 24.28 11.08
C TYR A 536 24.56 23.86 12.38
N SER A 537 23.26 23.64 12.30
CA SER A 537 22.44 23.11 13.39
C SER A 537 21.38 22.20 12.81
N ILE A 538 21.06 21.10 13.49
CA ILE A 538 20.02 20.15 13.07
C ILE A 538 18.96 20.09 14.18
N LEU A 539 17.70 20.23 13.79
CA LEU A 539 16.57 19.85 14.63
C LEU A 539 16.29 18.37 14.40
N TYR A 540 16.99 17.50 15.14
CA TYR A 540 17.02 16.05 14.94
C TYR A 540 15.64 15.38 14.83
N PRO A 541 14.65 15.69 15.70
CA PRO A 541 13.34 15.03 15.61
C PRO A 541 12.61 15.28 14.29
N ILE A 542 12.81 16.47 13.70
CA ILE A 542 12.15 16.87 12.45
C ILE A 542 13.09 16.87 11.25
N GLY A 543 14.35 16.42 11.41
CA GLY A 543 15.32 16.35 10.33
C GLY A 543 15.67 17.67 9.64
N ARG A 544 15.55 18.81 10.33
CA ARG A 544 15.77 20.11 9.67
C ARG A 544 17.18 20.63 9.94
N ILE A 545 18.05 20.66 8.93
CA ILE A 545 19.38 21.27 9.02
C ILE A 545 19.35 22.73 8.55
N THR A 546 19.94 23.62 9.34
CA THR A 546 20.10 25.05 9.04
C THR A 546 21.56 25.44 9.16
N PHE A 547 22.11 26.03 8.10
CA PHE A 547 23.47 26.58 8.11
C PHE A 547 23.47 27.93 8.81
N LYS A 548 24.38 28.12 9.78
CA LYS A 548 24.42 29.33 10.61
C LYS A 548 25.01 30.53 9.86
N ASP A 549 25.81 30.26 8.83
CA ASP A 549 26.36 31.25 7.92
C ASP A 549 25.89 30.94 6.49
N PRO A 550 24.89 31.68 5.96
CA PRO A 550 24.36 31.47 4.61
C PRO A 550 25.39 31.72 3.50
N THR A 551 26.51 32.40 3.79
CA THR A 551 27.56 32.67 2.80
C THR A 551 28.44 31.45 2.49
N LEU A 552 28.29 30.36 3.25
CA LEU A 552 29.00 29.11 3.03
C LEU A 552 28.55 28.33 1.79
N ILE A 553 27.38 28.66 1.23
CA ILE A 553 26.75 27.92 0.13
C ILE A 553 26.42 28.88 -1.01
N ASN A 554 27.00 28.66 -2.18
CA ASN A 554 26.70 29.38 -3.42
C ASN A 554 25.67 28.62 -4.27
N GLU A 555 25.11 29.28 -5.29
CA GLU A 555 24.06 28.74 -6.15
C GLU A 555 24.40 27.41 -6.84
N GLY A 556 25.67 27.17 -7.17
CA GLY A 556 26.13 25.94 -7.83
C GLY A 556 26.73 24.88 -6.91
N ASP A 557 26.76 25.12 -5.60
CA ASP A 557 27.49 24.25 -4.68
C ASP A 557 26.74 22.95 -4.42
N ILE A 558 27.43 21.81 -4.46
CA ILE A 558 26.83 20.52 -4.13
C ILE A 558 26.93 20.32 -2.62
N VAL A 559 25.78 20.34 -1.93
CA VAL A 559 25.68 20.09 -0.49
C VAL A 559 25.29 18.62 -0.29
N GLU A 560 26.22 17.79 0.16
CA GLU A 560 25.98 16.39 0.45
C GLU A 560 25.87 16.19 1.96
N ILE A 561 24.77 15.59 2.41
CA ILE A 561 24.54 15.31 3.82
C ILE A 561 24.24 13.83 3.97
N SER A 562 25.16 13.11 4.60
CA SER A 562 25.00 11.70 4.99
C SER A 562 24.63 11.65 6.47
N TYR A 563 23.64 10.84 6.86
CA TYR A 563 23.14 10.74 8.25
C TYR A 563 22.41 9.41 8.46
N GLU A 564 22.04 9.11 9.71
CA GLU A 564 21.16 7.99 10.04
C GLU A 564 19.85 8.50 10.62
N TYR A 565 18.73 7.85 10.29
CA TYR A 565 17.43 8.18 10.88
C TYR A 565 16.67 6.94 11.33
N ARG A 566 15.76 7.10 12.29
CA ARG A 566 14.89 6.03 12.79
C ARG A 566 13.55 6.11 12.05
N SER A 567 13.19 5.06 11.32
CA SER A 567 11.89 5.02 10.64
C SER A 567 10.75 4.84 11.65
N PHE A 568 9.66 5.59 11.48
CA PHE A 568 8.42 5.45 12.26
C PHE A 568 7.61 4.21 11.88
N PHE A 569 7.87 3.62 10.71
CA PHE A 569 7.16 2.46 10.16
C PHE A 569 8.15 1.33 9.90
N GLY A 570 7.77 0.08 10.21
CA GLY A 570 8.61 -1.12 10.34
C GLY A 570 9.66 -1.32 9.23
N SER A 571 10.83 -0.71 9.43
CA SER A 571 11.98 -0.78 8.55
C SER A 571 12.65 -2.15 8.59
N SER A 572 13.43 -2.46 7.55
CA SER A 572 14.34 -3.60 7.57
C SER A 572 15.26 -3.52 8.77
N GLN A 573 15.39 -4.63 9.51
CA GLN A 573 16.34 -4.71 10.60
C GLN A 573 17.73 -4.95 10.00
N LYS A 574 18.72 -4.18 10.46
CA LYS A 574 20.10 -4.32 10.03
C LYS A 574 20.96 -4.82 11.17
N LEU A 575 21.52 -6.01 10.99
CA LEU A 575 22.55 -6.57 11.86
C LEU A 575 23.92 -6.04 11.40
N SER A 576 24.68 -5.45 12.31
CA SER A 576 26.04 -4.97 12.02
C SER A 576 27.04 -5.43 13.06
N LEU A 577 28.21 -5.88 12.62
CA LEU A 577 29.34 -6.31 13.43
C LEU A 577 30.55 -5.45 13.10
N GLY A 578 31.21 -4.92 14.13
CA GLY A 578 32.35 -4.05 14.00
C GLY A 578 33.50 -4.43 14.89
N MET A 579 34.72 -4.21 14.42
CA MET A 579 35.93 -4.46 15.19
C MET A 579 37.00 -3.42 14.86
N ILE A 580 37.66 -2.89 15.90
CA ILE A 580 38.88 -2.10 15.83
C ILE A 580 39.94 -2.84 16.63
N SER A 581 41.10 -3.09 16.05
CA SER A 581 42.27 -3.56 16.79
C SER A 581 43.47 -2.66 16.53
N GLU A 582 44.16 -2.27 17.60
CA GLU A 582 45.38 -1.48 17.53
C GLU A 582 46.54 -2.27 18.13
N TYR A 583 47.65 -2.28 17.42
CA TYR A 583 48.89 -2.88 17.89
C TYR A 583 50.03 -1.87 17.81
N SER A 584 50.62 -1.57 18.97
CA SER A 584 51.75 -0.66 19.16
C SER A 584 52.99 -1.47 19.57
N PRO A 585 53.69 -2.12 18.63
CA PRO A 585 54.88 -2.92 18.95
C PRO A 585 56.04 -2.07 19.47
N THR A 586 56.05 -0.77 19.16
CA THR A 586 57.03 0.21 19.62
C THR A 586 56.31 1.49 20.00
N THR A 587 57.02 2.43 20.62
CA THR A 587 56.43 3.72 20.96
C THR A 587 56.22 4.59 19.71
N PHE A 588 57.09 4.44 18.68
CA PHE A 588 57.04 5.24 17.46
C PHE A 588 56.17 4.68 16.32
N PHE A 589 55.72 3.42 16.40
CA PHE A 589 54.92 2.78 15.34
C PHE A 589 53.66 2.15 15.93
N ASN A 590 52.52 2.49 15.34
CA ASN A 590 51.20 1.94 15.67
C ASN A 590 50.51 1.48 14.39
N THR A 591 49.87 0.31 14.43
CA THR A 591 48.98 -0.17 13.36
C THR A 591 47.57 -0.35 13.91
N LYS A 592 46.57 0.14 13.18
CA LYS A 592 45.15 0.03 13.49
C LYS A 592 44.44 -0.70 12.36
N LEU A 593 43.88 -1.86 12.64
CA LEU A 593 42.96 -2.58 11.77
C LEU A 593 41.54 -2.21 12.17
N SER A 594 40.69 -1.94 11.20
CA SER A 594 39.25 -1.74 11.42
C SER A 594 38.46 -2.55 10.40
N THR A 595 37.44 -3.27 10.86
CA THR A 595 36.56 -4.09 10.03
C THR A 595 35.12 -3.88 10.43
N ALA A 596 34.23 -3.84 9.44
CA ALA A 596 32.80 -3.80 9.64
C ALA A 596 32.09 -4.76 8.65
N ILE A 597 31.08 -5.47 9.14
CA ILE A 597 30.23 -6.38 8.38
C ILE A 597 28.78 -6.01 8.69
N TRP A 598 27.92 -5.97 7.68
CA TRP A 598 26.50 -5.70 7.88
C TRP A 598 25.62 -6.52 6.95
N THR A 599 24.40 -6.76 7.39
CA THR A 599 23.32 -7.33 6.59
C THR A 599 21.99 -6.74 7.04
N SER A 600 21.15 -6.36 6.09
CA SER A 600 19.77 -5.95 6.33
C SER A 600 18.82 -7.06 5.88
N GLN A 601 17.70 -7.20 6.58
CA GLN A 601 16.70 -8.22 6.28
C GLN A 601 15.35 -7.58 5.96
N THR A 602 14.72 -8.02 4.87
CA THR A 602 13.29 -7.84 4.64
C THR A 602 12.53 -8.96 5.35
N ARG A 603 11.38 -8.65 5.95
CA ARG A 603 10.49 -9.68 6.50
C ARG A 603 9.53 -10.14 5.41
N GLY A 604 9.48 -11.44 5.13
CA GLY A 604 8.47 -12.05 4.27
C GLY A 604 8.83 -12.02 2.79
N SER A 605 8.57 -10.92 2.09
CA SER A 605 8.60 -10.85 0.63
C SER A 605 9.88 -10.20 0.06
N ALA A 606 10.11 -10.45 -1.23
CA ALA A 606 11.07 -9.73 -2.03
C ALA A 606 10.73 -8.22 -2.08
N PRO A 607 11.74 -7.33 -2.15
CA PRO A 607 11.49 -5.92 -2.42
C PRO A 607 10.95 -5.74 -3.85
N THR A 608 10.16 -4.71 -4.07
CA THR A 608 9.85 -4.24 -5.43
C THR A 608 11.06 -3.48 -6.00
N ILE A 609 11.25 -3.47 -7.32
CA ILE A 609 12.42 -2.81 -7.94
C ILE A 609 12.45 -1.28 -7.73
N SER A 610 11.33 -0.68 -7.33
CA SER A 610 11.21 0.73 -6.95
C SER A 610 11.50 1.02 -5.47
N THR A 611 11.65 0.00 -4.63
CA THR A 611 11.95 0.15 -3.19
C THR A 611 13.41 -0.17 -2.90
N LEU A 612 13.93 0.33 -1.78
CA LEU A 612 15.30 0.05 -1.37
C LEU A 612 15.43 -1.43 -0.98
N PRO A 613 16.23 -2.25 -1.69
CA PRO A 613 16.42 -3.65 -1.36
C PRO A 613 17.23 -3.82 -0.06
N PRO A 614 17.15 -4.99 0.60
CA PRO A 614 18.09 -5.30 1.67
C PRO A 614 19.50 -5.43 1.08
N GLU A 615 20.49 -4.81 1.71
CA GLU A 615 21.91 -4.88 1.36
C GLU A 615 22.70 -5.71 2.39
N ALA A 616 23.86 -6.21 1.97
CA ALA A 616 24.88 -6.78 2.84
C ALA A 616 26.28 -6.37 2.39
N GLY A 617 27.24 -6.26 3.30
CA GLY A 617 28.60 -5.88 2.92
C GLY A 617 29.64 -6.09 3.99
N ILE A 618 30.89 -5.94 3.56
CA ILE A 618 32.08 -5.93 4.40
C ILE A 618 32.98 -4.78 3.98
N ILE A 619 33.60 -4.12 4.95
CA ILE A 619 34.68 -3.17 4.73
C ILE A 619 35.77 -3.40 5.76
N THR A 620 37.02 -3.38 5.30
CA THR A 620 38.19 -3.47 6.17
C THR A 620 39.21 -2.40 5.79
N SER A 621 40.00 -1.98 6.77
CA SER A 621 40.99 -0.93 6.59
C SER A 621 42.14 -1.05 7.58
N ILE A 622 43.31 -0.60 7.15
CA ILE A 622 44.55 -0.61 7.92
C ILE A 622 45.10 0.80 7.92
N VAL A 623 45.31 1.37 9.11
CA VAL A 623 46.01 2.64 9.33
C VAL A 623 47.34 2.35 10.01
N ASN A 624 48.44 2.76 9.40
CA ASN A 624 49.77 2.73 10.02
C ASN A 624 50.18 4.15 10.37
N THR A 625 50.54 4.40 11.63
CA THR A 625 50.98 5.71 12.12
C THR A 625 52.41 5.62 12.65
N ILE A 626 53.25 6.54 12.20
CA ILE A 626 54.64 6.70 12.63
C ILE A 626 54.77 8.03 13.36
N ASN A 627 55.08 7.98 14.65
CA ASN A 627 55.41 9.17 15.43
C ASN A 627 56.86 9.56 15.13
N LEU A 628 57.05 10.67 14.40
CA LEU A 628 58.36 11.13 13.94
C LEU A 628 59.21 11.71 15.06
N GLN A 629 58.58 12.24 16.12
CA GLN A 629 59.29 12.76 17.28
C GLN A 629 60.02 11.63 18.01
N GLU A 630 59.32 10.52 18.24
CA GLU A 630 59.88 9.35 18.90
C GLU A 630 60.84 8.57 18.00
N LEU A 631 60.52 8.41 16.70
CA LEU A 631 61.40 7.74 15.74
C LEU A 631 62.76 8.45 15.58
N LEU A 632 62.75 9.79 15.63
CA LEU A 632 63.95 10.62 15.46
C LEU A 632 64.56 11.10 16.79
N ASN A 633 63.95 10.74 17.93
CA ASN A 633 64.37 11.11 19.29
C ASN A 633 64.55 12.63 19.47
N ILE A 634 63.62 13.42 18.95
CA ILE A 634 63.67 14.89 19.01
C ILE A 634 63.08 15.37 20.35
N LYS A 635 63.86 16.11 21.14
CA LYS A 635 63.51 16.48 22.53
C LYS A 635 62.73 17.79 22.72
N ASP A 636 62.46 18.58 21.65
CA ASP A 636 61.77 19.87 21.76
C ASP A 636 60.68 20.09 20.70
N ASN A 637 59.51 20.61 21.13
CA ASN A 637 58.38 21.27 20.42
C ASN A 637 57.90 20.76 19.03
N PHE A 638 58.47 19.69 18.48
CA PHE A 638 58.06 19.09 17.22
C PHE A 638 57.13 17.91 17.48
N LYS A 639 55.84 18.09 17.17
CA LYS A 639 54.86 17.01 17.07
C LYS A 639 54.60 16.75 15.59
N GLY A 640 54.93 15.55 15.13
CA GLY A 640 54.71 15.16 13.73
C GLY A 640 54.39 13.68 13.65
N ASP A 641 53.24 13.36 13.08
CA ASP A 641 52.81 12.00 12.80
C ASP A 641 52.70 11.81 11.28
N LEU A 642 53.16 10.66 10.80
CA LEU A 642 52.96 10.23 9.43
C LEU A 642 52.01 9.03 9.42
N SER A 643 50.83 9.20 8.86
CA SER A 643 49.80 8.15 8.79
C SER A 643 49.51 7.73 7.34
N PHE A 644 49.45 6.42 7.11
CA PHE A 644 49.03 5.80 5.85
C PHE A 644 47.81 4.93 6.08
N GLU A 645 46.82 5.01 5.20
CA GLU A 645 45.58 4.26 5.34
C GLU A 645 45.19 3.59 4.02
N TYR A 646 44.85 2.30 4.09
CA TYR A 646 44.35 1.49 2.99
C TYR A 646 43.02 0.85 3.39
N ALA A 647 42.05 0.77 2.47
CA ALA A 647 40.74 0.17 2.73
C ALA A 647 40.21 -0.59 1.52
N VAL A 648 39.46 -1.66 1.78
CA VAL A 648 38.76 -2.49 0.77
C VAL A 648 37.33 -2.72 1.24
N SER A 649 36.37 -2.61 0.34
CA SER A 649 34.96 -2.91 0.62
C SER A 649 34.34 -3.77 -0.48
N ILE A 650 33.47 -4.69 -0.08
CA ILE A 650 32.65 -5.53 -0.94
C ILE A 650 31.21 -5.36 -0.46
N VAL A 651 30.30 -5.01 -1.37
CA VAL A 651 28.89 -4.76 -1.05
C VAL A 651 28.01 -5.52 -2.04
N ASN A 652 27.07 -6.29 -1.52
CA ASN A 652 25.93 -6.80 -2.26
C ASN A 652 24.75 -5.83 -2.11
N PRO A 653 24.38 -5.08 -3.17
CA PRO A 653 23.30 -4.10 -3.11
C PRO A 653 21.91 -4.73 -2.97
N ASN A 654 21.75 -6.03 -3.20
CA ASN A 654 20.51 -6.77 -2.96
C ASN A 654 20.82 -8.16 -2.38
N SER A 655 20.91 -8.26 -1.05
CA SER A 655 21.10 -9.52 -0.33
C SER A 655 19.91 -10.47 -0.42
N PHE A 656 18.73 -10.00 -0.84
CA PHE A 656 17.61 -10.88 -1.15
C PHE A 656 17.92 -11.72 -2.40
N GLY A 657 18.52 -11.11 -3.43
CA GLY A 657 18.90 -11.75 -4.70
C GLY A 657 17.94 -11.50 -5.86
N SER A 658 16.70 -11.13 -5.56
CA SER A 658 15.62 -10.84 -6.53
C SER A 658 14.86 -9.56 -6.16
N ALA A 659 14.14 -8.99 -7.12
CA ALA A 659 13.18 -7.92 -6.87
C ALA A 659 11.98 -8.06 -7.82
N ILE A 660 10.79 -7.73 -7.32
CA ILE A 660 9.55 -7.76 -8.09
C ILE A 660 9.48 -6.49 -8.95
N VAL A 661 9.42 -6.66 -10.27
CA VAL A 661 9.20 -5.53 -11.20
C VAL A 661 7.73 -5.16 -11.22
N GLU A 662 6.87 -6.16 -11.35
CA GLU A 662 5.42 -6.07 -11.40
C GLU A 662 4.84 -7.47 -11.16
N ASP A 663 3.84 -7.58 -10.29
CA ASP A 663 3.08 -8.81 -10.02
C ASP A 663 1.59 -8.68 -10.39
N PHE A 664 1.17 -7.48 -10.81
CA PHE A 664 -0.19 -7.08 -11.17
C PHE A 664 -1.21 -7.07 -10.04
N GLU A 665 -0.82 -7.42 -8.81
CA GLU A 665 -1.70 -7.49 -7.65
C GLU A 665 -2.23 -6.10 -7.26
N SER A 666 -1.36 -5.08 -7.37
CA SER A 666 -1.74 -3.68 -7.11
C SER A 666 -2.48 -3.01 -8.29
N ASN A 667 -2.52 -3.64 -9.46
CA ASN A 667 -3.06 -3.07 -10.70
C ASN A 667 -4.49 -3.54 -11.02
N LYS A 668 -5.14 -4.27 -10.11
CA LYS A 668 -6.55 -4.68 -10.24
C LYS A 668 -7.47 -3.45 -10.23
N LYS A 669 -7.80 -2.93 -11.42
CA LYS A 669 -8.75 -1.83 -11.61
C LYS A 669 -10.15 -2.39 -11.84
N SER A 670 -10.87 -2.62 -10.76
CA SER A 670 -12.29 -2.96 -10.80
C SER A 670 -13.10 -2.20 -9.76
N PHE A 671 -14.39 -2.03 -10.06
CA PHE A 671 -15.39 -1.49 -9.13
C PHE A 671 -16.43 -2.57 -8.88
N ILE A 672 -16.50 -3.06 -7.64
CA ILE A 672 -17.47 -4.06 -7.21
C ILE A 672 -18.68 -3.33 -6.63
N LEU A 673 -19.89 -3.68 -7.09
CA LEU A 673 -21.09 -3.05 -6.59
C LEU A 673 -21.34 -3.40 -5.12
N SER A 674 -21.89 -2.45 -4.37
CA SER A 674 -22.25 -2.65 -2.98
C SER A 674 -23.33 -3.72 -2.85
N LYS A 675 -23.13 -4.64 -1.91
CA LYS A 675 -24.14 -5.64 -1.50
C LYS A 675 -24.88 -5.23 -0.23
N ASP A 676 -24.60 -4.04 0.30
CA ASP A 676 -25.30 -3.54 1.48
C ASP A 676 -26.76 -3.23 1.11
N GLU A 677 -27.66 -4.10 1.57
CA GLU A 677 -29.10 -4.07 1.25
C GLU A 677 -29.77 -2.73 1.61
N ASP A 678 -29.23 -1.99 2.59
CA ASP A 678 -29.75 -0.69 3.00
C ASP A 678 -29.47 0.43 1.97
N ASN A 679 -28.70 0.18 0.90
CA ASN A 679 -28.48 1.13 -0.19
C ASN A 679 -29.22 0.76 -1.48
N TRP A 680 -29.99 -0.33 -1.47
CA TRP A 680 -30.80 -0.75 -2.61
C TRP A 680 -32.25 -0.34 -2.42
N TYR A 681 -32.80 0.36 -3.40
CA TYR A 681 -34.18 0.85 -3.42
C TYR A 681 -34.97 0.08 -4.46
N LEU A 682 -36.30 0.08 -4.41
CA LEU A 682 -37.07 -0.36 -5.57
C LEU A 682 -36.76 0.58 -6.74
N SER A 683 -36.59 0.00 -7.91
CA SER A 683 -36.32 0.76 -9.13
C SER A 683 -37.55 1.60 -9.53
N PRO A 684 -37.40 2.75 -10.21
CA PRO A 684 -38.50 3.37 -10.97
C PRO A 684 -38.93 2.48 -12.15
N GLU A 685 -40.02 2.84 -12.83
CA GLU A 685 -40.44 2.17 -14.07
C GLU A 685 -39.41 2.31 -15.20
N SER A 686 -39.36 1.34 -16.12
CA SER A 686 -38.62 1.43 -17.38
C SER A 686 -39.58 1.26 -18.55
N VAL A 687 -40.19 2.39 -18.93
CA VAL A 687 -41.20 2.50 -19.99
C VAL A 687 -40.72 1.85 -21.30
N ASN A 688 -39.46 2.11 -21.69
CA ASN A 688 -38.88 1.58 -22.93
C ASN A 688 -38.74 0.06 -22.93
N ASP A 689 -38.63 -0.57 -21.76
CA ASP A 689 -38.52 -2.02 -21.60
C ASP A 689 -39.91 -2.67 -21.36
N GLY A 690 -41.00 -1.89 -21.38
CA GLY A 690 -42.37 -2.34 -21.08
C GLY A 690 -42.59 -2.67 -19.60
N CYS A 691 -41.77 -2.09 -18.73
CA CYS A 691 -41.80 -2.25 -17.29
C CYS A 691 -42.47 -1.01 -16.69
N TYR A 692 -43.80 -1.04 -16.54
CA TYR A 692 -44.61 0.06 -16.03
C TYR A 692 -44.94 -0.12 -14.55
N ASN A 693 -45.24 0.97 -13.84
CA ASN A 693 -45.73 0.87 -12.46
C ASN A 693 -47.05 0.08 -12.34
N THR A 694 -47.83 -0.03 -13.42
CA THR A 694 -49.11 -0.79 -13.50
C THR A 694 -48.97 -2.28 -13.81
N ASN A 695 -47.75 -2.79 -14.07
CA ASN A 695 -47.50 -4.23 -14.24
C ASN A 695 -46.31 -4.71 -13.38
N ARG A 696 -46.03 -4.04 -12.27
CA ARG A 696 -44.94 -4.38 -11.35
C ARG A 696 -45.34 -5.49 -10.37
N GLY A 697 -44.55 -6.56 -10.34
CA GLY A 697 -44.64 -7.64 -9.35
C GLY A 697 -44.08 -7.24 -7.96
N LYS A 698 -43.85 -8.22 -7.09
CA LYS A 698 -43.33 -7.98 -5.73
C LYS A 698 -41.90 -8.48 -5.62
N LEU A 699 -41.01 -7.62 -5.14
CA LEU A 699 -39.65 -7.98 -4.74
C LEU A 699 -39.66 -8.19 -3.22
N LEU A 700 -39.55 -9.43 -2.78
CA LEU A 700 -39.78 -9.84 -1.40
C LEU A 700 -38.52 -9.70 -0.54
N TYR A 701 -38.70 -9.39 0.74
CA TYR A 701 -37.62 -9.30 1.73
C TYR A 701 -37.63 -10.50 2.69
N LYS A 702 -36.44 -11.06 2.94
CA LYS A 702 -36.20 -12.14 3.90
C LYS A 702 -34.92 -11.88 4.69
N ASP A 703 -34.97 -12.06 6.01
CA ASP A 703 -33.82 -11.77 6.87
C ASP A 703 -33.03 -13.04 7.22
N TYR A 704 -32.00 -13.35 6.44
CA TYR A 704 -31.13 -14.53 6.62
C TYR A 704 -30.17 -14.44 7.81
N ARG A 705 -30.50 -13.69 8.85
CA ARG A 705 -29.65 -13.53 10.04
C ARG A 705 -30.15 -14.40 11.18
N GLN A 706 -29.27 -15.20 11.76
CA GLN A 706 -29.55 -15.86 13.03
C GLN A 706 -29.20 -14.91 14.17
N TYR A 707 -30.21 -14.47 14.92
CA TYR A 707 -30.03 -13.59 16.07
C TYR A 707 -29.79 -14.38 17.37
N PHE A 708 -28.93 -13.84 18.22
CA PHE A 708 -28.68 -14.35 19.57
C PHE A 708 -29.32 -13.45 20.63
N ALA A 709 -29.39 -13.91 21.88
CA ALA A 709 -30.08 -13.21 22.98
C ALA A 709 -29.51 -11.82 23.31
N ASN A 710 -28.28 -11.53 22.90
CA ASN A 710 -27.61 -10.23 23.01
C ASN A 710 -27.82 -9.33 21.77
N GLU A 711 -28.72 -9.70 20.86
CA GLU A 711 -29.01 -9.03 19.59
C GLU A 711 -27.87 -9.05 18.56
N SER A 712 -26.76 -9.74 18.83
CA SER A 712 -25.76 -10.05 17.79
C SER A 712 -26.34 -11.04 16.78
N PHE A 713 -25.74 -11.11 15.60
CA PHE A 713 -26.20 -12.04 14.56
C PHE A 713 -25.05 -12.65 13.78
N VAL A 714 -25.33 -13.81 13.19
CA VAL A 714 -24.53 -14.43 12.13
C VAL A 714 -25.37 -14.46 10.85
N LEU A 715 -24.76 -14.09 9.72
CA LEU A 715 -25.42 -14.17 8.43
C LEU A 715 -25.40 -15.61 7.93
N MET A 716 -26.58 -16.18 7.71
CA MET A 716 -26.77 -17.57 7.33
C MET A 716 -26.83 -17.72 5.81
N SER A 717 -26.53 -18.94 5.36
CA SER A 717 -26.53 -19.26 3.94
C SER A 717 -27.93 -19.15 3.35
N PHE A 718 -28.05 -18.83 2.06
CA PHE A 718 -29.33 -18.86 1.33
C PHE A 718 -30.04 -20.23 1.35
N ASN A 719 -29.34 -21.30 1.75
CA ASN A 719 -29.90 -22.64 1.96
C ASN A 719 -30.43 -22.88 3.40
N TRP A 720 -30.35 -21.87 4.28
CA TRP A 720 -30.87 -21.97 5.64
C TRP A 720 -32.40 -22.02 5.64
N ASN A 721 -32.96 -22.92 6.45
CA ASN A 721 -34.40 -22.99 6.72
C ASN A 721 -34.81 -21.78 7.54
N LEU A 722 -35.38 -20.79 6.86
CA LEU A 722 -35.71 -19.49 7.43
C LEU A 722 -36.96 -19.57 8.34
N PRO A 723 -36.92 -19.01 9.56
CA PRO A 723 -38.12 -18.85 10.39
C PRO A 723 -39.19 -17.96 9.73
N ASN A 724 -40.47 -18.28 9.94
CA ASN A 724 -41.58 -17.55 9.32
C ASN A 724 -41.62 -16.06 9.72
N GLU A 725 -41.17 -15.73 10.94
CA GLU A 725 -41.12 -14.35 11.44
C GLU A 725 -40.07 -13.49 10.72
N GLN A 726 -39.13 -14.12 10.00
CA GLN A 726 -38.08 -13.45 9.22
C GLN A 726 -38.43 -13.31 7.74
N ILE A 727 -39.65 -13.72 7.35
CA ILE A 727 -40.25 -13.47 6.05
C ILE A 727 -41.20 -12.28 6.22
N LEU A 728 -40.73 -11.08 5.87
CA LEU A 728 -41.52 -9.87 6.08
C LEU A 728 -42.58 -9.72 4.97
N PRO A 729 -43.80 -9.25 5.31
CA PRO A 729 -44.78 -8.87 4.29
C PRO A 729 -44.23 -7.79 3.38
N TYR A 730 -44.56 -7.85 2.09
CA TYR A 730 -44.15 -6.82 1.12
C TYR A 730 -44.59 -5.41 1.52
N SER A 731 -45.73 -5.26 2.20
CA SER A 731 -46.18 -3.94 2.72
C SER A 731 -45.26 -3.34 3.78
N GLN A 732 -44.44 -4.16 4.44
CA GLN A 732 -43.55 -3.71 5.50
C GLN A 732 -42.16 -3.37 4.96
N LYS A 733 -41.61 -4.20 4.08
CA LYS A 733 -40.29 -3.98 3.47
C LYS A 733 -40.15 -4.77 2.16
N PRO A 734 -39.70 -4.14 1.07
CA PRO A 734 -39.34 -4.83 -0.15
C PRO A 734 -37.89 -5.33 -0.09
N GLY A 735 -37.56 -6.29 -0.97
CA GLY A 735 -36.18 -6.67 -1.24
C GLY A 735 -35.41 -5.57 -2.01
N PRO A 736 -34.14 -5.83 -2.40
CA PRO A 736 -33.40 -7.08 -2.20
C PRO A 736 -32.91 -7.28 -0.76
N TYR A 737 -32.29 -8.42 -0.49
CA TYR A 737 -31.68 -8.73 0.82
C TYR A 737 -30.39 -9.54 0.66
N ILE A 738 -29.61 -9.67 1.74
CA ILE A 738 -28.37 -10.45 1.71
C ILE A 738 -28.46 -11.82 2.41
N SER A 739 -27.59 -12.73 1.97
CA SER A 739 -27.30 -14.00 2.64
C SER A 739 -25.81 -14.31 2.58
N SER A 740 -25.31 -15.23 3.41
CA SER A 740 -23.95 -15.74 3.26
C SER A 740 -23.87 -16.82 2.18
N GLY A 741 -22.67 -17.06 1.67
CA GLY A 741 -22.40 -17.94 0.54
C GLY A 741 -22.38 -17.19 -0.79
N GLY A 742 -21.82 -17.86 -1.80
CA GLY A 742 -21.59 -17.32 -3.13
C GLY A 742 -21.11 -18.41 -4.09
N ARG A 743 -20.52 -18.00 -5.21
CA ARG A 743 -20.15 -18.91 -6.31
C ARG A 743 -18.87 -19.70 -6.05
N LEU A 744 -17.97 -19.19 -5.20
CA LEU A 744 -16.71 -19.84 -4.88
C LEU A 744 -16.98 -21.03 -3.96
N SER A 745 -16.50 -22.20 -4.35
CA SER A 745 -16.62 -23.42 -3.56
C SER A 745 -15.76 -23.32 -2.30
N PRO A 746 -16.29 -23.59 -1.09
CA PRO A 746 -15.48 -23.67 0.14
C PRO A 746 -14.37 -24.74 0.07
N GLY A 747 -14.51 -25.75 -0.80
CA GLY A 747 -13.44 -26.74 -1.02
C GLY A 747 -12.22 -26.16 -1.75
N ASP A 748 -12.44 -25.19 -2.63
CA ASP A 748 -11.39 -24.51 -3.38
C ASP A 748 -10.88 -23.26 -2.65
N PHE A 749 -11.73 -22.63 -1.83
CA PHE A 749 -11.47 -21.35 -1.15
C PHE A 749 -11.96 -21.36 0.30
N PRO A 750 -11.33 -22.15 1.19
CA PRO A 750 -11.85 -22.44 2.53
C PRO A 750 -11.88 -21.22 3.48
N ASN A 751 -11.04 -20.22 3.26
CA ASN A 751 -10.97 -19.02 4.10
C ASN A 751 -11.59 -17.78 3.43
N VAL A 752 -12.32 -17.95 2.33
CA VAL A 752 -12.99 -16.83 1.63
C VAL A 752 -14.45 -16.75 2.07
N SER A 753 -14.78 -15.66 2.78
CA SER A 753 -16.17 -15.37 3.14
C SER A 753 -16.89 -14.69 1.98
N GLN A 754 -18.08 -15.18 1.63
CA GLN A 754 -18.91 -14.65 0.56
C GLN A 754 -20.26 -14.19 1.10
N ILE A 755 -20.73 -13.09 0.53
CA ILE A 755 -22.06 -12.53 0.75
C ILE A 755 -22.68 -12.37 -0.63
N SER A 756 -23.91 -12.84 -0.80
CA SER A 756 -24.69 -12.65 -2.02
C SER A 756 -25.88 -11.72 -1.75
N ILE A 757 -26.28 -10.96 -2.77
CA ILE A 757 -27.53 -10.20 -2.79
C ILE A 757 -28.60 -11.00 -3.51
N ILE A 758 -29.82 -11.01 -2.98
CA ILE A 758 -30.92 -11.86 -3.46
C ILE A 758 -32.09 -10.99 -3.90
N PHE A 759 -32.55 -11.26 -5.12
CA PHE A 759 -33.76 -10.72 -5.71
C PHE A 759 -34.83 -11.81 -5.71
N ASP A 760 -35.63 -11.88 -4.64
CA ASP A 760 -36.74 -12.83 -4.49
C ASP A 760 -38.00 -12.24 -5.15
N TYR A 761 -38.37 -12.76 -6.32
CA TYR A 761 -39.38 -12.19 -7.20
C TYR A 761 -40.70 -12.96 -7.12
N ASP A 762 -41.79 -12.20 -7.23
CA ASP A 762 -43.15 -12.73 -7.36
C ASP A 762 -43.90 -12.00 -8.47
N PHE A 763 -44.20 -12.73 -9.54
CA PHE A 763 -44.94 -12.29 -10.73
C PHE A 763 -46.39 -12.79 -10.76
N SER A 764 -47.00 -13.08 -9.61
CA SER A 764 -48.44 -13.38 -9.54
C SER A 764 -49.30 -12.20 -10.00
N ASP A 765 -48.93 -10.98 -9.61
CA ASP A 765 -49.68 -9.75 -9.87
C ASP A 765 -48.96 -8.80 -10.85
N GLY A 766 -47.92 -9.26 -11.56
CA GLY A 766 -47.12 -8.41 -12.45
C GLY A 766 -46.18 -9.18 -13.37
N GLU A 767 -45.36 -8.46 -14.13
CA GLU A 767 -44.48 -9.00 -15.16
C GLU A 767 -43.00 -8.67 -14.95
N TRP A 768 -42.69 -7.79 -13.99
CA TRP A 768 -41.31 -7.39 -13.70
C TRP A 768 -41.13 -6.95 -12.25
N VAL A 769 -39.90 -7.04 -11.77
CA VAL A 769 -39.42 -6.44 -10.52
C VAL A 769 -38.07 -5.79 -10.78
N GLY A 770 -37.70 -4.78 -10.01
CA GLY A 770 -36.40 -4.15 -10.17
C GLY A 770 -35.94 -3.41 -8.93
N SER A 771 -34.64 -3.23 -8.85
CA SER A 771 -33.99 -2.49 -7.77
C SER A 771 -32.91 -1.58 -8.34
N ILE A 772 -32.71 -0.44 -7.69
CA ILE A 772 -31.73 0.58 -8.04
C ILE A 772 -30.75 0.79 -6.90
N LEU A 773 -29.46 0.90 -7.23
CA LEU A 773 -28.37 1.21 -6.32
C LEU A 773 -27.75 2.55 -6.73
N PRO A 774 -27.95 3.63 -5.96
CA PRO A 774 -27.16 4.84 -6.08
C PRO A 774 -25.68 4.54 -5.78
N ILE A 775 -24.79 4.80 -6.75
CA ILE A 775 -23.34 4.56 -6.61
C ILE A 775 -22.52 5.84 -6.48
N SER A 776 -23.07 6.99 -6.87
CA SER A 776 -22.42 8.28 -6.71
C SER A 776 -23.45 9.41 -6.74
N SER A 777 -23.38 10.32 -5.76
CA SER A 777 -24.19 11.54 -5.77
C SER A 777 -23.70 12.58 -6.77
N ALA A 778 -22.41 12.58 -7.12
CA ALA A 778 -21.81 13.52 -8.07
C ALA A 778 -21.70 12.97 -9.51
N GLY A 779 -21.98 11.67 -9.68
CA GLY A 779 -21.68 10.89 -10.88
C GLY A 779 -20.27 10.28 -10.85
N LEU A 780 -20.16 9.04 -11.28
CA LEU A 780 -18.90 8.29 -11.44
C LEU A 780 -18.59 8.14 -12.93
N ASP A 781 -17.33 8.36 -13.32
CA ASP A 781 -16.90 8.10 -14.70
C ASP A 781 -16.63 6.61 -14.89
N LEU A 782 -17.50 5.97 -15.67
CA LEU A 782 -17.43 4.57 -16.09
C LEU A 782 -17.15 4.44 -17.60
N SER A 783 -16.73 5.51 -18.28
CA SER A 783 -16.56 5.49 -19.74
C SER A 783 -15.39 4.62 -20.22
N ASP A 784 -14.45 4.31 -19.32
CA ASP A 784 -13.31 3.40 -19.55
C ASP A 784 -13.58 1.94 -19.18
N LEU A 785 -14.84 1.60 -18.89
CA LEU A 785 -15.28 0.24 -18.66
C LEU A 785 -14.93 -0.65 -19.87
N THR A 786 -14.37 -1.83 -19.62
CA THR A 786 -14.06 -2.84 -20.64
C THR A 786 -14.94 -4.08 -20.52
N GLU A 787 -15.24 -4.49 -19.30
CA GLU A 787 -16.08 -5.66 -19.06
C GLU A 787 -16.98 -5.44 -17.84
N ILE A 788 -18.20 -5.98 -17.91
CA ILE A 788 -19.08 -6.16 -16.76
C ILE A 788 -19.20 -7.66 -16.53
N ILE A 789 -18.89 -8.10 -15.32
CA ILE A 789 -19.00 -9.50 -14.89
C ILE A 789 -20.11 -9.59 -13.86
N ILE A 790 -21.06 -10.50 -14.10
CA ILE A 790 -22.17 -10.76 -13.19
C ILE A 790 -22.21 -12.26 -12.92
N SER A 791 -22.03 -12.65 -11.67
CA SER A 791 -22.15 -14.04 -11.25
C SER A 791 -23.46 -14.26 -10.52
N TYR A 792 -24.27 -15.18 -11.04
CA TYR A 792 -25.63 -15.39 -10.57
C TYR A 792 -26.01 -16.86 -10.48
N GLN A 793 -27.02 -17.15 -9.66
CA GLN A 793 -27.75 -18.42 -9.62
C GLN A 793 -29.25 -18.12 -9.64
N LEU A 794 -30.05 -18.96 -10.30
CA LEU A 794 -31.51 -18.80 -10.38
C LEU A 794 -32.19 -20.03 -9.76
N GLN A 795 -33.12 -19.81 -8.85
CA GLN A 795 -33.93 -20.85 -8.21
C GLN A 795 -35.42 -20.53 -8.34
N MET A 796 -36.28 -21.56 -8.30
CA MET A 796 -37.74 -21.43 -8.41
C MET A 796 -38.47 -21.84 -7.14
N ASP A 797 -39.66 -21.26 -6.96
CA ASP A 797 -40.62 -21.55 -5.88
C ASP A 797 -42.04 -21.44 -6.46
N ASN A 798 -42.31 -22.20 -7.53
CA ASN A 798 -43.56 -22.04 -8.29
C ASN A 798 -44.81 -22.54 -7.54
N ASP A 799 -44.65 -23.36 -6.49
CA ASP A 799 -45.73 -23.82 -5.61
C ASP A 799 -45.91 -22.94 -4.36
N ASN A 800 -45.11 -21.89 -4.21
CA ASN A 800 -45.24 -20.84 -3.19
C ASN A 800 -45.16 -21.40 -1.75
N ASN A 801 -44.25 -22.34 -1.54
CA ASN A 801 -44.01 -22.98 -0.26
C ASN A 801 -42.75 -22.44 0.46
N ASN A 802 -42.03 -21.47 -0.14
CA ASN A 802 -40.73 -20.94 0.32
C ASN A 802 -39.60 -21.97 0.37
N VAL A 803 -39.73 -23.07 -0.37
CA VAL A 803 -38.72 -24.11 -0.58
C VAL A 803 -38.24 -23.99 -2.03
N TYR A 804 -36.97 -23.62 -2.19
CA TYR A 804 -36.40 -23.39 -3.50
C TYR A 804 -35.90 -24.69 -4.12
N GLU A 805 -36.32 -24.97 -5.35
CA GLU A 805 -36.00 -26.22 -6.05
C GLU A 805 -34.75 -26.09 -6.94
N ASP A 806 -33.94 -27.16 -6.97
CA ASP A 806 -32.69 -27.24 -7.74
C ASP A 806 -32.90 -27.61 -9.23
N ASN A 807 -34.10 -27.98 -9.65
CA ASN A 807 -34.47 -28.34 -11.03
C ASN A 807 -35.11 -27.16 -11.78
N ASN A 808 -34.57 -25.95 -11.61
CA ASN A 808 -35.16 -24.70 -12.06
C ASN A 808 -35.57 -24.66 -13.55
N THR A 809 -36.85 -24.41 -13.81
CA THR A 809 -37.42 -24.22 -15.17
C THR A 809 -37.76 -22.76 -15.49
N ASN A 810 -37.63 -21.85 -14.51
CA ASN A 810 -37.89 -20.44 -14.70
C ASN A 810 -36.85 -19.82 -15.63
N LYS A 811 -37.30 -18.85 -16.43
CA LYS A 811 -36.46 -18.04 -17.32
C LYS A 811 -36.84 -16.60 -17.15
N LEU A 812 -35.86 -15.72 -17.04
CA LEU A 812 -36.08 -14.28 -16.87
C LEU A 812 -35.24 -13.50 -17.88
N ILE A 813 -35.74 -12.34 -18.27
CA ILE A 813 -34.91 -11.31 -18.89
C ILE A 813 -34.28 -10.52 -17.74
N PHE A 814 -32.95 -10.50 -17.70
CA PHE A 814 -32.13 -9.73 -16.79
C PHE A 814 -31.63 -8.48 -17.51
N LEU A 815 -32.10 -7.31 -17.09
CA LEU A 815 -31.63 -6.02 -17.58
C LEU A 815 -30.68 -5.42 -16.55
N PHE A 816 -29.47 -5.11 -16.98
CA PHE A 816 -28.48 -4.38 -16.21
C PHE A 816 -28.28 -3.01 -16.84
N GLN A 817 -28.51 -1.94 -16.08
CA GLN A 817 -28.52 -0.59 -16.61
C GLN A 817 -27.62 0.33 -15.78
N LEU A 818 -26.88 1.21 -16.45
CA LEU A 818 -25.95 2.16 -15.86
C LEU A 818 -26.27 3.57 -16.38
N GLY A 819 -26.49 4.53 -15.48
CA GLY A 819 -26.59 5.93 -15.87
C GLY A 819 -27.24 6.82 -14.82
N GLN A 820 -28.06 7.76 -15.30
CA GLN A 820 -29.01 8.55 -14.53
C GLN A 820 -30.40 7.93 -14.73
N PHE A 821 -31.14 7.75 -13.65
CA PHE A 821 -32.51 7.21 -13.67
C PHE A 821 -33.46 8.20 -13.01
N SER A 822 -34.75 7.96 -13.20
CA SER A 822 -35.79 8.71 -12.50
C SER A 822 -35.62 8.48 -11.00
N GLU A 823 -35.63 9.57 -10.25
CA GLU A 823 -35.68 9.57 -8.80
C GLU A 823 -37.11 9.35 -8.29
N ASP A 824 -38.12 9.58 -9.13
CA ASP A 824 -39.54 9.27 -8.86
C ASP A 824 -39.77 7.77 -9.00
N LEU A 825 -39.72 7.05 -7.87
CA LEU A 825 -39.69 5.59 -7.84
C LEU A 825 -41.07 5.00 -8.11
N ASP A 826 -42.14 5.62 -7.57
CA ASP A 826 -43.50 5.13 -7.69
C ASP A 826 -44.34 5.86 -8.76
N GLY A 827 -43.80 6.93 -9.35
CA GLY A 827 -44.35 7.64 -10.50
C GLY A 827 -45.44 8.65 -10.15
N ASP A 828 -45.52 9.11 -8.90
CA ASP A 828 -46.54 10.05 -8.44
C ASP A 828 -46.13 11.54 -8.63
N GLY A 829 -44.86 11.79 -8.96
CA GLY A 829 -44.28 13.11 -9.18
C GLY A 829 -44.02 13.93 -7.91
N ILE A 830 -44.06 13.30 -6.74
CA ILE A 830 -43.76 13.86 -5.43
C ILE A 830 -42.40 13.31 -4.98
N LEU A 831 -41.61 14.15 -4.28
CA LEU A 831 -40.35 13.71 -3.71
C LEU A 831 -40.60 13.07 -2.34
N ASP A 832 -40.50 11.75 -2.26
CA ASP A 832 -40.68 11.03 -1.00
C ASP A 832 -39.38 10.90 -0.18
N TYR A 833 -39.52 11.03 1.14
CA TYR A 833 -38.39 10.93 2.07
C TYR A 833 -38.85 10.67 3.52
N GLU A 834 -37.92 10.19 4.34
CA GLU A 834 -38.10 10.07 5.78
C GLU A 834 -37.82 11.39 6.52
N ILE A 835 -38.64 11.72 7.51
CA ILE A 835 -38.45 12.90 8.38
C ILE A 835 -37.37 12.63 9.43
N THR A 836 -37.24 11.39 9.89
CA THR A 836 -36.31 10.99 10.96
C THR A 836 -35.65 9.66 10.67
N THR A 837 -34.45 9.44 11.23
CA THR A 837 -33.68 8.20 11.09
C THR A 837 -34.32 6.94 11.72
N SER A 838 -35.44 7.11 12.44
CA SER A 838 -36.16 6.04 13.12
C SER A 838 -37.45 5.60 12.40
N GLN A 839 -37.83 6.28 11.31
CA GLN A 839 -38.96 5.83 10.49
C GLN A 839 -38.60 4.54 9.75
N ASN A 840 -39.60 3.74 9.44
CA ASN A 840 -39.43 2.43 8.82
C ASN A 840 -39.55 2.48 7.29
N GLY A 841 -38.97 3.51 6.69
CA GLY A 841 -39.07 3.83 5.27
C GLY A 841 -40.13 4.88 4.94
N PHE A 842 -40.00 5.47 3.76
CA PHE A 842 -41.02 6.29 3.11
C PHE A 842 -42.00 5.41 2.33
N GLU A 843 -43.21 5.92 2.08
CA GLU A 843 -44.27 5.16 1.42
C GLU A 843 -43.98 5.03 -0.08
N PHE A 844 -44.26 3.87 -0.66
CA PHE A 844 -44.16 3.64 -2.11
C PHE A 844 -45.49 3.07 -2.60
N ASN A 845 -46.17 3.83 -3.47
CA ASN A 845 -47.53 3.59 -3.89
C ASN A 845 -47.58 2.79 -5.21
N ASN A 846 -47.52 1.46 -5.10
CA ASN A 846 -47.68 0.61 -6.29
C ASN A 846 -49.13 0.64 -6.81
N THR A 847 -49.35 1.32 -7.94
CA THR A 847 -50.67 1.43 -8.60
C THR A 847 -51.26 0.09 -9.06
N THR A 848 -50.44 -0.93 -9.32
CA THR A 848 -50.90 -2.30 -9.67
C THR A 848 -51.58 -3.00 -8.49
N ASN A 849 -51.09 -2.74 -7.28
CA ASN A 849 -51.45 -3.45 -6.07
C ASN A 849 -52.19 -2.53 -5.09
N GLY A 850 -52.98 -1.56 -5.57
CA GLY A 850 -53.48 -0.35 -4.87
C GLY A 850 -54.12 -0.46 -3.47
N ASN A 851 -54.15 -1.65 -2.86
CA ASN A 851 -54.43 -1.90 -1.44
C ASN A 851 -53.17 -2.17 -0.58
N VAL A 852 -51.97 -2.25 -1.17
CA VAL A 852 -50.72 -2.65 -0.50
C VAL A 852 -49.64 -1.58 -0.76
N ILE A 853 -49.49 -0.66 0.19
CA ILE A 853 -48.39 0.31 0.23
C ILE A 853 -47.17 -0.38 0.84
N THR A 854 -46.00 -0.31 0.17
CA THR A 854 -44.72 -0.79 0.73
C THR A 854 -43.91 0.37 1.30
N ARG A 855 -42.84 0.07 2.03
CA ARG A 855 -41.96 1.08 2.62
C ARG A 855 -40.51 0.88 2.23
N ILE A 856 -39.93 1.90 1.60
CA ILE A 856 -38.55 1.88 1.10
C ILE A 856 -37.64 2.60 2.10
N GLY A 857 -36.46 2.02 2.37
CA GLY A 857 -35.50 2.57 3.34
C GLY A 857 -35.56 1.92 4.72
N GLY A 858 -36.66 1.23 5.07
CA GLY A 858 -36.77 0.57 6.37
C GLY A 858 -35.63 -0.45 6.62
N GLY A 859 -35.15 -0.54 7.85
CA GLY A 859 -34.15 -1.50 8.31
C GLY A 859 -34.65 -2.95 8.35
N ARG A 860 -33.77 -3.87 8.75
CA ARG A 860 -33.91 -5.33 8.63
C ARG A 860 -35.20 -5.95 9.19
N LYS A 861 -35.75 -5.36 10.24
CA LYS A 861 -37.00 -5.83 10.88
C LYS A 861 -38.22 -5.01 10.46
N GLY A 862 -38.12 -4.24 9.37
CA GLY A 862 -39.12 -3.27 8.94
C GLY A 862 -39.33 -2.14 9.95
N SER A 863 -38.26 -1.76 10.65
CA SER A 863 -38.11 -0.58 11.52
C SER A 863 -37.16 0.43 10.87
N GLY A 864 -36.66 1.46 11.56
CA GLY A 864 -35.70 2.39 10.94
C GLY A 864 -34.29 1.80 10.77
N ASN A 865 -33.55 2.33 9.80
CA ASN A 865 -32.18 1.90 9.49
C ASN A 865 -31.09 2.85 10.03
N GLY A 866 -31.49 3.94 10.72
CA GLY A 866 -30.57 4.94 11.24
C GLY A 866 -30.11 5.99 10.21
N LYS A 867 -30.61 5.96 8.98
CA LYS A 867 -30.41 6.95 7.91
C LYS A 867 -31.75 7.63 7.60
N ILE A 868 -31.70 8.79 6.94
CA ILE A 868 -32.89 9.37 6.31
C ILE A 868 -32.81 8.97 4.84
N ASP A 869 -33.73 8.10 4.43
CA ASP A 869 -33.88 7.69 3.05
C ASP A 869 -34.75 8.66 2.27
N SER A 870 -34.42 8.86 0.99
CA SER A 870 -35.16 9.74 0.09
C SER A 870 -34.98 9.31 -1.36
N GLU A 871 -35.92 9.73 -2.19
CA GLU A 871 -35.85 9.63 -3.64
C GLU A 871 -34.76 10.54 -4.27
N ASP A 872 -34.29 11.57 -3.57
CA ASP A 872 -33.17 12.46 -3.97
C ASP A 872 -31.81 11.73 -3.90
N PHE A 873 -31.59 10.78 -4.81
CA PHE A 873 -30.40 9.93 -4.85
C PHE A 873 -29.12 10.70 -5.11
N ASN A 874 -29.18 11.71 -5.97
CA ASN A 874 -28.01 12.53 -6.29
C ASN A 874 -27.78 13.67 -5.29
N LYS A 875 -28.67 13.85 -4.30
CA LYS A 875 -28.57 14.82 -3.20
C LYS A 875 -28.51 16.26 -3.70
N ASN A 876 -29.15 16.59 -4.81
CA ASN A 876 -29.23 17.97 -5.30
C ASN A 876 -30.41 18.74 -4.68
N GLY A 877 -31.27 18.05 -3.93
CA GLY A 877 -32.42 18.63 -3.25
C GLY A 877 -33.67 18.77 -4.13
N ARG A 878 -33.76 18.02 -5.23
CA ARG A 878 -34.92 17.97 -6.15
C ARG A 878 -35.29 16.52 -6.46
N LEU A 879 -36.45 16.35 -7.10
CA LEU A 879 -36.86 15.11 -7.76
C LEU A 879 -36.47 15.20 -9.24
N ASP A 880 -35.48 14.42 -9.67
CA ASP A 880 -35.10 14.33 -11.08
C ASP A 880 -35.81 13.17 -11.79
N THR A 881 -36.78 13.46 -12.67
CA THR A 881 -37.58 12.44 -13.38
C THR A 881 -37.03 12.01 -14.74
N ASN A 882 -35.93 12.64 -15.20
CA ASN A 882 -35.33 12.31 -16.49
C ASN A 882 -34.37 11.13 -16.37
N GLU A 883 -34.46 10.19 -17.31
CA GLU A 883 -33.53 9.06 -17.41
C GLU A 883 -32.55 9.23 -18.58
N ASN A 884 -31.31 8.83 -18.37
CA ASN A 884 -30.29 8.71 -19.42
C ASN A 884 -29.31 7.59 -19.04
N TYR A 885 -29.40 6.44 -19.70
CA TYR A 885 -28.70 5.22 -19.29
C TYR A 885 -28.29 4.34 -20.47
N VAL A 886 -27.31 3.47 -20.22
CA VAL A 886 -26.93 2.35 -21.08
C VAL A 886 -27.56 1.08 -20.52
N SER A 887 -28.14 0.24 -21.38
CA SER A 887 -28.87 -0.97 -20.99
C SER A 887 -28.26 -2.22 -21.62
N PHE A 888 -28.10 -3.26 -20.80
CA PHE A 888 -27.61 -4.58 -21.22
C PHE A 888 -28.64 -5.64 -20.87
N SER A 889 -29.13 -6.37 -21.88
CA SER A 889 -30.18 -7.38 -21.72
C SER A 889 -29.62 -8.79 -21.93
N ASN A 890 -29.89 -9.69 -20.99
CA ASN A 890 -29.55 -11.11 -21.08
C ASN A 890 -30.73 -11.98 -20.65
N ILE A 891 -30.79 -13.22 -21.14
CA ILE A 891 -31.72 -14.22 -20.60
C ILE A 891 -30.98 -15.02 -19.54
N ILE A 892 -31.55 -15.11 -18.34
CA ILE A 892 -31.04 -15.95 -17.25
C ILE A 892 -31.94 -17.17 -17.05
N GLU A 893 -31.30 -18.34 -16.94
CA GLU A 893 -31.94 -19.65 -16.79
C GLU A 893 -30.98 -20.66 -16.14
N GLY A 894 -31.49 -21.82 -15.73
CA GLY A 894 -30.73 -22.91 -15.09
C GLY A 894 -30.59 -22.75 -13.58
N SER A 895 -30.07 -23.79 -12.91
CA SER A 895 -29.97 -23.86 -11.44
C SER A 895 -28.55 -23.76 -10.89
N ASP A 896 -27.52 -24.01 -11.69
CA ASP A 896 -26.12 -23.85 -11.27
C ASP A 896 -25.66 -22.39 -11.31
N TRP A 897 -24.54 -22.09 -10.63
CA TRP A 897 -23.86 -20.80 -10.76
C TRP A 897 -23.42 -20.55 -12.20
N LYS A 898 -23.80 -19.38 -12.73
CA LYS A 898 -23.49 -18.91 -14.08
C LYS A 898 -22.86 -17.53 -14.04
N LYS A 899 -22.15 -17.20 -15.12
CA LYS A 899 -21.47 -15.92 -15.30
C LYS A 899 -21.93 -15.26 -16.59
N ILE A 900 -22.39 -14.02 -16.49
CA ILE A 900 -22.61 -13.13 -17.63
C ILE A 900 -21.34 -12.27 -17.76
N THR A 901 -20.79 -12.19 -18.97
CA THR A 901 -19.67 -11.29 -19.29
C THR A 901 -20.11 -10.38 -20.43
N ILE A 902 -20.23 -9.09 -20.16
CA ILE A 902 -20.60 -8.07 -21.15
C ILE A 902 -19.34 -7.33 -21.55
N SER A 903 -19.03 -7.30 -22.84
CA SER A 903 -17.92 -6.51 -23.39
C SER A 903 -18.43 -5.09 -23.72
N THR A 904 -17.78 -4.07 -23.17
CA THR A 904 -18.19 -2.66 -23.32
C THR A 904 -17.31 -1.79 -24.24
N PRO A 905 -16.17 -2.23 -24.82
CA PRO A 905 -15.49 -1.44 -25.83
C PRO A 905 -16.43 -0.99 -26.94
N SER A 906 -17.43 -1.82 -27.32
CA SER A 906 -18.38 -1.63 -28.46
C SER A 906 -19.44 -0.59 -28.26
N LEU A 907 -19.48 0.02 -27.08
CA LEU A 907 -20.36 1.15 -26.83
C LEU A 907 -20.04 2.32 -27.77
N SER A 908 -21.11 2.92 -28.30
CA SER A 908 -21.09 4.11 -29.12
C SER A 908 -20.54 5.32 -28.34
N PRO A 909 -20.09 6.39 -29.04
CA PRO A 909 -19.65 7.61 -28.37
C PRO A 909 -20.71 8.20 -27.43
N THR A 910 -22.00 8.12 -27.80
CA THR A 910 -23.12 8.57 -26.98
C THR A 910 -23.25 7.75 -25.70
N GLU A 911 -23.23 6.42 -25.79
CA GLU A 911 -23.28 5.55 -24.62
C GLU A 911 -22.08 5.75 -23.69
N LYS A 912 -20.89 5.97 -24.26
CA LYS A 912 -19.71 6.33 -23.46
C LYS A 912 -19.86 7.67 -22.77
N ASP A 913 -20.48 8.67 -23.40
CA ASP A 913 -20.76 9.97 -22.77
C ASP A 913 -21.76 9.84 -21.61
N ILE A 914 -22.78 8.96 -21.73
CA ILE A 914 -23.66 8.61 -20.61
C ILE A 914 -22.84 8.03 -19.44
N LEU A 915 -21.95 7.06 -19.73
CA LEU A 915 -21.15 6.42 -18.71
C LEU A 915 -20.13 7.36 -18.03
N ARG A 916 -19.77 8.50 -18.64
CA ARG A 916 -18.90 9.52 -17.99
C ARG A 916 -19.50 10.10 -16.72
N LYS A 917 -20.82 9.98 -16.53
CA LYS A 917 -21.53 10.49 -15.36
C LYS A 917 -22.62 9.52 -14.94
N THR A 918 -22.20 8.39 -14.39
CA THR A 918 -23.11 7.36 -13.88
C THR A 918 -23.46 7.65 -12.42
N TYR A 919 -24.74 7.84 -12.10
CA TYR A 919 -25.20 8.09 -10.75
C TYR A 919 -25.63 6.82 -10.02
N ALA A 920 -26.24 5.90 -10.76
CA ALA A 920 -26.82 4.70 -10.20
C ALA A 920 -26.70 3.50 -11.15
N VAL A 921 -26.97 2.33 -10.59
CA VAL A 921 -27.13 1.06 -11.31
C VAL A 921 -28.55 0.57 -11.09
N ARG A 922 -29.24 0.17 -12.16
CA ARG A 922 -30.57 -0.43 -12.10
C ARG A 922 -30.53 -1.87 -12.60
N ILE A 923 -31.13 -2.77 -11.83
CA ILE A 923 -31.35 -4.18 -12.19
C ILE A 923 -32.85 -4.42 -12.32
N ILE A 924 -33.29 -4.94 -13.47
CA ILE A 924 -34.68 -5.36 -13.68
C ILE A 924 -34.71 -6.84 -14.05
N LEU A 925 -35.60 -7.58 -13.39
CA LEU A 925 -35.98 -8.94 -13.74
C LEU A 925 -37.36 -8.90 -14.39
N LYS A 926 -37.46 -9.34 -15.63
CA LYS A 926 -38.72 -9.42 -16.37
C LYS A 926 -39.08 -10.88 -16.66
N LYS A 927 -40.35 -11.20 -16.44
CA LYS A 927 -40.93 -12.53 -16.60
C LYS A 927 -40.79 -13.00 -18.05
N LEU A 928 -40.18 -14.18 -18.24
CA LEU A 928 -40.22 -14.92 -19.51
C LEU A 928 -40.90 -16.28 -19.31
N ASN A 929 -40.55 -17.01 -18.25
CA ASN A 929 -41.20 -18.23 -17.79
C ASN A 929 -41.06 -18.37 -16.26
N GLY A 930 -42.07 -18.90 -15.58
CA GLY A 930 -42.14 -19.00 -14.11
C GLY A 930 -42.97 -17.88 -13.47
N ILE A 931 -43.40 -18.11 -12.23
CA ILE A 931 -44.22 -17.15 -11.47
C ILE A 931 -43.44 -16.62 -10.26
N LYS A 932 -42.72 -17.48 -9.55
CA LYS A 932 -41.97 -17.09 -8.35
C LYS A 932 -40.63 -17.82 -8.25
N GLY A 933 -39.67 -17.18 -7.59
CA GLY A 933 -38.35 -17.71 -7.36
C GLY A 933 -37.38 -16.61 -6.94
N ARG A 934 -36.08 -16.90 -6.95
CA ARG A 934 -35.06 -15.90 -6.60
C ARG A 934 -33.86 -15.93 -7.53
N VAL A 935 -33.29 -14.75 -7.78
CA VAL A 935 -31.97 -14.58 -8.40
C VAL A 935 -30.98 -14.25 -7.28
N ILE A 936 -29.99 -15.11 -7.10
CA ILE A 936 -28.89 -14.90 -6.16
C ILE A 936 -27.73 -14.33 -6.97
N ILE A 937 -27.21 -13.19 -6.57
CA ILE A 937 -26.08 -12.52 -7.23
C ILE A 937 -24.93 -12.47 -6.23
N ASP A 938 -23.88 -13.21 -6.52
CA ASP A 938 -22.67 -13.20 -5.70
C ASP A 938 -21.79 -12.01 -6.03
N GLU A 939 -21.66 -11.62 -7.30
CA GLU A 939 -20.78 -10.51 -7.65
C GLU A 939 -21.26 -9.78 -8.89
N ILE A 940 -21.18 -8.45 -8.84
CA ILE A 940 -21.23 -7.57 -10.02
C ILE A 940 -19.96 -6.75 -10.00
N GLN A 941 -19.10 -7.00 -10.98
CA GLN A 941 -17.77 -6.40 -11.07
C GLN A 941 -17.64 -5.64 -12.39
N LEU A 942 -17.31 -4.37 -12.29
CA LEU A 942 -17.00 -3.48 -13.40
C LEU A 942 -15.49 -3.44 -13.60
N LYS A 943 -14.97 -3.95 -14.72
CA LYS A 943 -13.53 -3.97 -15.02
C LYS A 943 -13.14 -2.82 -15.94
N PHE A 944 -12.05 -2.14 -15.61
CA PHE A 944 -11.53 -1.02 -16.37
C PHE A 944 -10.24 -1.40 -17.11
N LYS A 945 -9.88 -0.58 -18.10
CA LYS A 945 -8.59 -0.67 -18.79
C LYS A 945 -7.43 -0.55 -17.79
N THR A 946 -6.46 -1.45 -17.89
CA THR A 946 -5.22 -1.34 -17.09
C THR A 946 -4.33 -0.21 -17.64
N SER A 947 -4.36 0.03 -18.95
CA SER A 947 -3.61 1.09 -19.65
C SER A 947 -4.51 2.22 -20.12
N SER A 948 -4.00 3.45 -20.09
CA SER A 948 -4.62 4.60 -20.76
C SER A 948 -4.14 4.80 -22.20
N THR A 949 -3.18 3.99 -22.68
CA THR A 949 -2.56 4.16 -24.00
C THR A 949 -2.50 2.84 -24.75
N TYR A 950 -3.32 2.73 -25.79
CA TYR A 950 -3.31 1.65 -26.75
C TYR A 950 -2.86 2.18 -28.10
N LYS A 951 -1.98 1.47 -28.79
CA LYS A 951 -1.50 1.87 -30.11
C LYS A 951 -1.64 0.74 -31.12
N VAL A 952 -1.91 1.09 -32.37
CA VAL A 952 -1.71 0.19 -33.52
C VAL A 952 -0.81 0.90 -34.52
N ASP A 953 0.28 0.24 -34.93
CA ASP A 953 1.35 0.80 -35.77
C ASP A 953 1.82 2.20 -35.29
N GLY A 954 1.98 2.34 -33.97
CA GLY A 954 2.41 3.59 -33.31
C GLY A 954 1.33 4.66 -33.13
N ILE A 955 0.12 4.48 -33.68
CA ILE A 955 -0.99 5.45 -33.56
C ILE A 955 -1.82 5.15 -32.32
N ILE A 956 -2.00 6.15 -31.46
CA ILE A 956 -2.86 6.06 -30.26
C ILE A 956 -4.32 5.87 -30.69
N LEU A 957 -4.95 4.82 -30.16
CA LEU A 957 -6.36 4.53 -30.37
C LEU A 957 -7.21 5.26 -29.34
N GLN A 958 -8.25 5.95 -29.79
CA GLN A 958 -9.27 6.51 -28.90
C GLN A 958 -10.29 5.47 -28.43
N ASN A 959 -10.53 4.42 -29.23
CA ASN A 959 -11.46 3.33 -28.91
C ASN A 959 -10.80 1.98 -29.26
N PRO A 960 -10.14 1.33 -28.29
CA PRO A 960 -9.28 0.19 -28.58
C PRO A 960 -10.08 -1.12 -28.63
N TYR A 961 -10.57 -1.46 -29.83
CA TYR A 961 -11.16 -2.78 -30.10
C TYR A 961 -10.13 -3.82 -30.52
N GLN A 962 -9.04 -3.33 -31.10
CA GLN A 962 -7.99 -4.12 -31.72
C GLN A 962 -7.04 -4.73 -30.68
N ILE A 963 -6.89 -4.07 -29.52
CA ILE A 963 -6.09 -4.54 -28.40
C ILE A 963 -6.66 -3.98 -27.10
N VAL A 964 -6.77 -4.80 -26.06
CA VAL A 964 -7.18 -4.35 -24.73
C VAL A 964 -6.39 -5.09 -23.67
N SER A 965 -6.06 -4.39 -22.59
CA SER A 965 -5.35 -4.93 -21.44
C SER A 965 -6.18 -4.74 -20.17
N THR A 966 -6.37 -5.83 -19.44
CA THR A 966 -7.19 -5.90 -18.22
C THR A 966 -6.50 -6.83 -17.23
N THR A 967 -6.81 -6.74 -15.94
CA THR A 967 -6.38 -7.75 -14.97
C THR A 967 -7.38 -8.90 -14.84
N ILE A 968 -6.86 -10.11 -14.67
CA ILE A 968 -7.62 -11.31 -14.37
C ILE A 968 -7.18 -11.85 -13.01
N SER A 969 -8.07 -12.53 -12.28
CA SER A 969 -7.76 -13.14 -10.99
C SER A 969 -8.34 -14.54 -10.88
N VAL A 970 -7.86 -15.32 -9.91
CA VAL A 970 -8.35 -16.69 -9.68
C VAL A 970 -9.80 -16.73 -9.25
N TYR A 971 -10.30 -15.66 -8.63
CA TYR A 971 -11.72 -15.57 -8.32
C TYR A 971 -12.56 -15.32 -9.58
N ASP A 972 -12.08 -14.52 -10.54
CA ASP A 972 -12.90 -14.05 -11.64
C ASP A 972 -12.87 -15.00 -12.86
N SER A 973 -11.88 -15.88 -12.96
CA SER A 973 -11.62 -16.71 -14.14
C SER A 973 -11.43 -18.19 -13.77
N PRO A 974 -12.38 -19.07 -14.13
CA PRO A 974 -12.20 -20.50 -13.98
C PRO A 974 -11.00 -21.04 -14.77
N LEU A 975 -10.71 -20.48 -15.95
CA LEU A 975 -9.55 -20.85 -16.74
C LEU A 975 -8.24 -20.53 -16.00
N TYR A 976 -8.14 -19.34 -15.39
CA TYR A 976 -6.97 -18.94 -14.62
C TYR A 976 -6.88 -19.68 -13.29
N GLN A 977 -7.99 -19.86 -12.57
CA GLN A 977 -8.06 -20.67 -11.34
C GLN A 977 -7.51 -22.08 -11.56
N LYS A 978 -7.95 -22.75 -12.65
CA LYS A 978 -7.48 -24.09 -13.02
C LYS A 978 -5.98 -24.12 -13.30
N ASN A 979 -5.44 -23.04 -13.86
CA ASN A 979 -4.04 -22.91 -14.25
C ASN A 979 -3.28 -21.92 -13.37
N ARG A 980 -3.68 -21.75 -12.10
CA ARG A 980 -3.14 -20.74 -11.20
C ARG A 980 -1.62 -20.88 -11.06
N PHE A 981 -0.92 -19.75 -10.94
CA PHE A 981 0.53 -19.71 -10.82
C PHE A 981 0.99 -20.30 -9.48
N PHE A 982 0.41 -19.80 -8.38
CA PHE A 982 0.64 -20.30 -7.03
C PHE A 982 -0.25 -21.51 -6.74
N ASN A 983 0.20 -22.69 -7.16
CA ASN A 983 -0.48 -23.95 -6.90
C ASN A 983 0.18 -24.71 -5.73
N ILE A 984 -0.40 -24.62 -4.52
CA ILE A 984 0.10 -25.33 -3.33
C ILE A 984 0.03 -26.86 -3.44
N GLU A 985 -0.80 -27.37 -4.35
CA GLU A 985 -0.97 -28.81 -4.62
C GLU A 985 -0.18 -29.27 -5.86
N ALA A 986 0.86 -28.50 -6.25
CA ALA A 986 1.76 -28.76 -7.36
C ALA A 986 2.24 -30.23 -7.44
N LYS A 987 2.01 -30.87 -8.59
CA LYS A 987 2.40 -32.27 -8.86
C LYS A 987 3.57 -32.37 -9.81
N THR A 988 3.58 -31.57 -10.87
CA THR A 988 4.69 -31.58 -11.85
C THR A 988 5.90 -30.82 -11.31
N GLN A 989 7.06 -31.06 -11.91
CA GLN A 989 8.28 -30.36 -11.53
C GLN A 989 8.14 -28.85 -11.79
N GLU A 990 7.57 -28.48 -12.93
CA GLU A 990 7.35 -27.08 -13.31
C GLU A 990 6.37 -26.37 -12.37
N GLU A 991 5.33 -27.06 -11.88
CA GLU A 991 4.41 -26.52 -10.88
C GLU A 991 5.10 -26.28 -9.54
N LYS A 992 5.96 -27.20 -9.11
CA LYS A 992 6.71 -27.07 -7.84
C LYS A 992 7.71 -25.92 -7.90
N GLU A 993 8.37 -25.73 -9.03
CA GLU A 993 9.26 -24.61 -9.27
C GLU A 993 8.52 -23.27 -9.21
N ARG A 994 7.35 -23.15 -9.85
CA ARG A 994 6.50 -21.94 -9.74
C ARG A 994 6.02 -21.69 -8.31
N LEU A 995 5.60 -22.75 -7.61
CA LEU A 995 5.21 -22.66 -6.20
C LEU A 995 6.37 -22.13 -5.34
N GLN A 996 7.58 -22.66 -5.53
CA GLN A 996 8.77 -22.23 -4.81
C GLN A 996 9.13 -20.78 -5.14
N GLU A 997 9.11 -20.40 -6.43
CA GLU A 997 9.38 -19.04 -6.87
C GLU A 997 8.38 -18.04 -6.26
N TYR A 998 7.08 -18.32 -6.34
CA TYR A 998 6.05 -17.47 -5.74
C TYR A 998 6.22 -17.39 -4.22
N SER A 999 6.48 -18.52 -3.55
CA SER A 999 6.66 -18.56 -2.09
C SER A 999 7.86 -17.77 -1.63
N TYR A 1000 8.95 -17.83 -2.40
CA TYR A 1000 10.16 -17.05 -2.17
C TYR A 1000 9.91 -15.56 -2.39
N LEU A 1001 9.30 -15.17 -3.52
CA LEU A 1001 9.06 -13.76 -3.86
C LEU A 1001 8.01 -13.09 -2.96
N HIS A 1002 6.95 -13.80 -2.56
CA HIS A 1002 5.83 -13.23 -1.80
C HIS A 1002 5.86 -13.58 -0.31
N GLY A 1003 6.84 -14.38 0.14
CA GLY A 1003 6.95 -14.78 1.54
C GLY A 1003 5.84 -15.72 2.03
N THR A 1004 5.22 -16.47 1.12
CA THR A 1004 4.05 -17.32 1.41
C THR A 1004 4.40 -18.76 1.82
N GLY A 1005 5.69 -19.07 1.99
CA GLY A 1005 6.15 -20.43 2.32
C GLY A 1005 5.72 -20.98 3.69
N ALA A 1006 5.19 -20.13 4.58
CA ALA A 1006 4.67 -20.53 5.89
C ALA A 1006 3.14 -20.67 5.94
N LEU A 1007 2.44 -20.41 4.85
CA LEU A 1007 0.98 -20.48 4.81
C LEU A 1007 0.50 -21.93 4.87
N SER A 1008 -0.61 -22.15 5.57
CA SER A 1008 -1.36 -23.40 5.48
C SER A 1008 -1.97 -23.59 4.09
N ILE A 1009 -2.34 -24.83 3.74
CA ILE A 1009 -3.00 -25.13 2.45
C ILE A 1009 -4.28 -24.30 2.29
N ALA A 1010 -5.04 -24.11 3.37
CA ALA A 1010 -6.28 -23.34 3.35
C ALA A 1010 -6.04 -21.85 3.08
N GLU A 1011 -5.03 -21.27 3.72
CA GLU A 1011 -4.62 -19.87 3.49
C GLU A 1011 -4.09 -19.69 2.07
N ALA A 1012 -3.22 -20.59 1.61
CA ALA A 1012 -2.64 -20.54 0.28
C ALA A 1012 -3.70 -20.63 -0.84
N LYS A 1013 -4.65 -21.57 -0.71
CA LYS A 1013 -5.76 -21.72 -1.65
C LYS A 1013 -6.63 -20.46 -1.74
N SER A 1014 -6.75 -19.73 -0.64
CA SER A 1014 -7.59 -18.54 -0.52
C SER A 1014 -6.95 -17.25 -1.03
N ILE A 1015 -5.69 -17.25 -1.48
CA ILE A 1015 -5.06 -16.07 -2.10
C ILE A 1015 -5.71 -15.78 -3.46
N ASP A 1016 -6.18 -14.53 -3.64
CA ASP A 1016 -6.63 -13.97 -4.93
C ASP A 1016 -5.44 -13.45 -5.71
N GLU A 1017 -4.66 -14.35 -6.33
CA GLU A 1017 -3.58 -13.94 -7.24
C GLU A 1017 -4.15 -13.34 -8.53
N THR A 1018 -3.41 -12.43 -9.13
CA THR A 1018 -3.80 -11.73 -10.36
C THR A 1018 -2.74 -11.81 -11.46
N SER A 1019 -3.18 -11.55 -12.69
CA SER A 1019 -2.29 -11.47 -13.85
C SER A 1019 -2.81 -10.47 -14.88
N LEU A 1020 -1.90 -10.00 -15.74
CA LEU A 1020 -2.26 -9.19 -16.90
C LEU A 1020 -2.81 -10.07 -18.02
N ARG A 1021 -4.03 -9.77 -18.47
CA ARG A 1021 -4.63 -10.35 -19.67
C ARG A 1021 -4.60 -9.34 -20.81
N ILE A 1022 -4.06 -9.76 -21.95
CA ILE A 1022 -4.09 -9.02 -23.21
C ILE A 1022 -5.00 -9.76 -24.20
N LEU A 1023 -6.01 -9.06 -24.71
CA LEU A 1023 -6.88 -9.55 -25.78
C LEU A 1023 -6.61 -8.71 -27.04
N TYR A 1024 -6.53 -9.35 -28.20
CA TYR A 1024 -6.22 -8.66 -29.46
C TYR A 1024 -6.99 -9.25 -30.64
N ASN A 1025 -7.27 -8.39 -31.63
CA ASN A 1025 -7.78 -8.73 -32.94
C ASN A 1025 -7.24 -7.72 -33.97
N LEU A 1026 -6.21 -8.13 -34.72
CA LEU A 1026 -5.51 -7.28 -35.69
C LEU A 1026 -5.91 -7.57 -37.14
N SER A 1027 -6.82 -8.52 -37.35
CA SER A 1027 -7.29 -8.90 -38.67
C SER A 1027 -8.07 -7.74 -39.31
N ASN A 1028 -7.73 -7.39 -40.55
CA ASN A 1028 -8.41 -6.35 -41.36
C ASN A 1028 -8.37 -4.92 -40.77
N VAL A 1029 -7.39 -4.59 -39.93
CA VAL A 1029 -7.25 -3.23 -39.37
C VAL A 1029 -6.72 -2.25 -40.42
N ASN A 1030 -7.62 -1.43 -40.99
CA ASN A 1030 -7.30 -0.36 -41.94
C ASN A 1030 -7.16 0.99 -41.22
N ILE A 1031 -5.98 1.26 -40.66
CA ILE A 1031 -5.63 2.59 -40.13
C ILE A 1031 -4.72 3.27 -41.15
N SER A 1032 -5.10 4.46 -41.63
CA SER A 1032 -4.25 5.29 -42.49
C SER A 1032 -3.09 5.82 -41.65
N THR A 1033 -1.89 5.34 -41.92
CA THR A 1033 -0.67 5.76 -41.22
C THR A 1033 0.28 6.44 -42.21
N ASN A 1034 0.98 7.49 -41.77
CA ASN A 1034 2.17 8.02 -42.46
C ASN A 1034 3.45 7.25 -42.05
N PHE A 1035 3.30 6.21 -41.22
CA PHE A 1035 4.37 5.35 -40.74
C PHE A 1035 4.45 4.10 -41.60
N SER A 1036 5.65 3.67 -41.97
CA SER A 1036 5.84 2.36 -42.59
C SER A 1036 5.29 1.30 -41.62
N PRO A 1037 4.43 0.36 -42.07
CA PRO A 1037 4.01 -0.76 -41.25
C PRO A 1037 5.24 -1.52 -40.75
N TYR A 1038 5.12 -2.13 -39.56
CA TYR A 1038 6.17 -2.98 -38.99
C TYR A 1038 6.54 -4.07 -40.00
N GLN A 1039 7.83 -4.42 -40.07
CA GLN A 1039 8.31 -5.40 -41.04
C GLN A 1039 7.69 -6.77 -40.72
N GLY A 1040 6.67 -7.18 -41.47
CA GLY A 1040 5.96 -8.45 -41.25
C GLY A 1040 4.48 -8.37 -40.89
N GLY A 1041 3.89 -7.19 -40.64
CA GLY A 1041 2.45 -7.10 -40.37
C GLY A 1041 1.99 -5.86 -39.61
N LYS A 1042 1.01 -6.04 -38.72
CA LYS A 1042 0.44 -5.01 -37.84
C LYS A 1042 0.99 -5.18 -36.42
N GLU A 1043 1.37 -4.07 -35.79
CA GLU A 1043 1.79 -4.06 -34.40
C GLU A 1043 0.69 -3.45 -33.53
N ALA A 1044 0.39 -4.06 -32.38
CA ALA A 1044 -0.47 -3.45 -31.38
C ALA A 1044 0.18 -3.46 -30.01
N THR A 1045 0.17 -2.32 -29.32
CA THR A 1045 0.84 -2.15 -28.03
C THR A 1045 -0.08 -1.53 -26.98
N THR A 1046 0.11 -1.97 -25.74
CA THR A 1046 -0.47 -1.41 -24.52
C THR A 1046 0.66 -0.92 -23.63
N VAL A 1047 0.51 0.23 -22.97
CA VAL A 1047 1.57 0.81 -22.13
C VAL A 1047 1.22 0.67 -20.65
N ILE A 1048 2.08 0.01 -19.88
CA ILE A 1048 2.02 0.00 -18.42
C ILE A 1048 2.97 1.08 -17.91
N ARG A 1049 2.46 2.00 -17.09
CA ARG A 1049 3.26 3.09 -16.49
C ARG A 1049 3.50 2.77 -15.03
N PHE A 1050 4.78 2.81 -14.63
CA PHE A 1050 5.16 2.68 -13.23
C PHE A 1050 5.08 4.04 -12.52
N ASN A 1051 4.68 4.02 -11.25
CA ASN A 1051 4.56 5.25 -10.43
C ASN A 1051 5.93 5.85 -10.05
N ALA A 1052 7.02 5.09 -10.22
CA ALA A 1052 8.38 5.52 -9.96
C ALA A 1052 9.34 4.98 -11.04
N SER A 1053 10.48 5.64 -11.22
CA SER A 1053 11.54 5.16 -12.12
C SER A 1053 12.13 3.85 -11.60
N GLN A 1054 12.24 2.85 -12.48
CA GLN A 1054 12.80 1.54 -12.15
C GLN A 1054 14.28 1.47 -12.56
N ASN A 1055 15.15 0.98 -11.67
CA ASN A 1055 16.58 0.83 -11.96
C ASN A 1055 16.99 -0.65 -12.09
N PHE A 1056 17.28 -1.07 -13.32
CA PHE A 1056 17.68 -2.45 -13.64
C PHE A 1056 19.20 -2.69 -13.56
N SER A 1057 20.03 -1.68 -13.32
CA SER A 1057 21.51 -1.77 -13.47
C SER A 1057 22.17 -2.84 -12.58
N HIS A 1058 21.55 -3.16 -11.44
CA HIS A 1058 22.07 -4.13 -10.48
C HIS A 1058 21.70 -5.58 -10.80
N TYR A 1059 20.81 -5.82 -11.78
CA TYR A 1059 20.29 -7.14 -12.10
C TYR A 1059 20.91 -7.68 -13.39
N SER A 1060 21.19 -8.98 -13.42
CA SER A 1060 21.72 -9.67 -14.60
C SER A 1060 20.63 -10.30 -15.46
N LYS A 1061 19.43 -10.50 -14.89
CA LYS A 1061 18.32 -11.24 -15.50
C LYS A 1061 17.01 -10.49 -15.27
N LEU A 1062 16.15 -10.50 -16.28
CA LEU A 1062 14.73 -10.20 -16.15
C LEU A 1062 13.96 -11.49 -16.42
N ILE A 1063 13.12 -11.90 -15.48
CA ILE A 1063 12.31 -13.12 -15.58
C ILE A 1063 10.83 -12.73 -15.52
N PHE A 1064 10.04 -13.30 -16.42
CA PHE A 1064 8.59 -13.16 -16.39
C PHE A 1064 7.94 -14.41 -16.98
N TYR A 1065 6.64 -14.55 -16.73
CA TYR A 1065 5.87 -15.73 -17.10
C TYR A 1065 4.74 -15.39 -18.05
N VAL A 1066 4.53 -16.23 -19.06
CA VAL A 1066 3.49 -16.06 -20.08
C VAL A 1066 2.67 -17.33 -20.22
N PHE A 1067 1.36 -17.20 -20.19
CA PHE A 1067 0.42 -18.29 -20.44
C PHE A 1067 -0.37 -18.02 -21.72
N ILE A 1068 -0.41 -18.98 -22.64
CA ILE A 1068 -1.18 -18.88 -23.90
C ILE A 1068 -2.28 -19.94 -23.88
N PRO A 1069 -3.55 -19.56 -23.67
CA PRO A 1069 -4.65 -20.51 -23.71
C PRO A 1069 -5.00 -20.88 -25.15
N THR A 1070 -5.34 -22.14 -25.44
CA THR A 1070 -5.89 -22.53 -26.74
C THR A 1070 -7.41 -22.30 -26.83
N LYS A 1071 -8.07 -22.20 -25.68
CA LYS A 1071 -9.51 -22.02 -25.54
C LYS A 1071 -9.85 -20.85 -24.62
N ASN A 1072 -10.94 -20.17 -24.91
CA ASN A 1072 -11.48 -19.12 -24.05
C ASN A 1072 -12.20 -19.72 -22.82
N GLU A 1073 -12.74 -18.85 -21.96
CA GLU A 1073 -13.51 -19.20 -20.75
C GLU A 1073 -14.75 -20.08 -21.02
N LEU A 1074 -15.26 -20.08 -22.26
CA LEU A 1074 -16.40 -20.90 -22.70
C LEU A 1074 -15.96 -22.23 -23.34
N GLY A 1075 -14.65 -22.52 -23.35
CA GLY A 1075 -14.08 -23.71 -23.98
C GLY A 1075 -14.01 -23.65 -25.51
N GLN A 1076 -14.27 -22.50 -26.11
CA GLN A 1076 -14.19 -22.30 -27.57
C GLN A 1076 -12.75 -21.97 -27.99
N PRO A 1077 -12.27 -22.44 -29.16
CA PRO A 1077 -10.94 -22.10 -29.66
C PRO A 1077 -10.74 -20.58 -29.79
N ILE A 1078 -9.58 -20.06 -29.38
CA ILE A 1078 -9.25 -18.62 -29.50
C ILE A 1078 -8.81 -18.20 -30.91
N LYS A 1079 -8.44 -19.17 -31.75
CA LYS A 1079 -8.03 -18.99 -33.14
C LYS A 1079 -8.96 -19.80 -34.04
N LEU A 1080 -9.26 -19.29 -35.23
CA LEU A 1080 -9.97 -20.08 -36.24
C LEU A 1080 -9.06 -21.21 -36.75
N PRO A 1081 -9.60 -22.29 -37.33
CA PRO A 1081 -8.77 -23.38 -37.87
C PRO A 1081 -7.78 -22.95 -38.96
N SER A 1082 -8.00 -21.80 -39.61
CA SER A 1082 -7.12 -21.20 -40.61
C SER A 1082 -6.02 -20.31 -40.02
N ASP A 1083 -6.14 -19.90 -38.76
CA ASP A 1083 -5.22 -18.94 -38.13
C ASP A 1083 -4.12 -19.70 -37.39
N THR A 1084 -2.88 -19.25 -37.52
CA THR A 1084 -1.71 -19.84 -36.84
C THR A 1084 -1.03 -18.82 -35.94
N LEU A 1085 -0.27 -19.31 -34.96
CA LEU A 1085 0.62 -18.48 -34.12
C LEU A 1085 2.04 -18.37 -34.71
N SER A 1086 2.30 -18.97 -35.88
CA SER A 1086 3.64 -19.06 -36.49
C SER A 1086 4.22 -17.71 -36.91
N ASP A 1087 3.37 -16.75 -37.21
CA ASP A 1087 3.75 -15.41 -37.68
C ASP A 1087 3.43 -14.33 -36.62
N GLU A 1088 3.25 -14.72 -35.36
CA GLU A 1088 2.91 -13.82 -34.26
C GLU A 1088 4.05 -13.74 -33.23
N ASN A 1089 4.39 -12.53 -32.82
CA ASN A 1089 5.43 -12.27 -31.82
C ASN A 1089 4.87 -11.46 -30.65
N ILE A 1090 5.31 -11.79 -29.44
CA ILE A 1090 5.14 -10.92 -28.27
C ILE A 1090 6.27 -9.91 -28.28
N ILE A 1091 5.91 -8.62 -28.28
CA ILE A 1091 6.88 -7.52 -28.23
C ILE A 1091 6.83 -6.88 -26.84
N ILE A 1092 7.98 -6.79 -26.18
CA ILE A 1092 8.12 -6.11 -24.88
C ILE A 1092 9.12 -4.97 -25.04
N ARG A 1093 8.69 -3.76 -24.69
CA ARG A 1093 9.54 -2.57 -24.69
C ARG A 1093 9.72 -2.04 -23.27
N LEU A 1094 10.97 -1.87 -22.85
CA LEU A 1094 11.35 -1.14 -21.64
C LEU A 1094 11.81 0.25 -22.08
N LEU A 1095 11.05 1.29 -21.76
CA LEU A 1095 11.26 2.65 -22.30
C LEU A 1095 11.72 3.62 -21.21
N SER A 1096 12.70 4.47 -21.55
CA SER A 1096 12.92 5.73 -20.84
C SER A 1096 12.08 6.86 -21.46
N LYS A 1097 11.94 6.81 -22.80
CA LYS A 1097 11.16 7.72 -23.67
C LYS A 1097 10.65 6.94 -24.88
N GLU A 1098 9.66 7.46 -25.61
CA GLU A 1098 9.05 6.72 -26.74
C GLU A 1098 10.05 6.31 -27.85
N LYS A 1099 11.14 7.05 -28.03
CA LYS A 1099 12.19 6.76 -29.03
C LYS A 1099 13.43 6.11 -28.43
N ASP A 1100 13.44 5.87 -27.12
CA ASP A 1100 14.59 5.33 -26.38
C ASP A 1100 14.11 4.16 -25.54
N TYR A 1101 14.18 2.98 -26.15
CA TYR A 1101 13.67 1.74 -25.58
C TYR A 1101 14.59 0.57 -25.89
N PHE A 1102 14.53 -0.39 -24.98
CA PHE A 1102 15.00 -1.74 -25.20
C PHE A 1102 13.82 -2.61 -25.62
N GLU A 1103 13.95 -3.37 -26.72
CA GLU A 1103 12.88 -4.20 -27.29
C GLU A 1103 13.26 -5.67 -27.31
N LEU A 1104 12.29 -6.51 -26.95
CA LEU A 1104 12.36 -7.96 -26.99
C LEU A 1104 11.25 -8.47 -27.90
N GLU A 1105 11.61 -9.37 -28.81
CA GLU A 1105 10.67 -10.04 -29.71
C GLU A 1105 10.68 -11.54 -29.44
N ILE A 1106 9.53 -12.10 -29.09
CA ILE A 1106 9.39 -13.50 -28.68
C ILE A 1106 8.37 -14.20 -29.59
N PRO A 1107 8.82 -15.13 -30.45
CA PRO A 1107 7.91 -15.89 -31.31
C PRO A 1107 6.92 -16.74 -30.51
N MET A 1108 5.62 -16.55 -30.76
CA MET A 1108 4.56 -17.23 -30.02
C MET A 1108 4.52 -18.74 -30.31
N ASP A 1109 5.01 -19.17 -31.47
CA ASP A 1109 5.10 -20.58 -31.84
C ASP A 1109 6.10 -21.38 -31.00
N ARG A 1110 7.14 -20.73 -30.47
CA ARG A 1110 8.13 -21.32 -29.56
C ARG A 1110 7.63 -21.54 -28.12
N LEU A 1111 6.52 -20.91 -27.75
CA LEU A 1111 5.95 -21.02 -26.40
C LEU A 1111 5.04 -22.25 -26.32
N LYS A 1112 5.05 -22.97 -25.19
CA LYS A 1112 4.08 -24.03 -24.89
C LYS A 1112 2.69 -23.44 -24.71
N LYS A 1113 1.66 -24.20 -25.08
CA LYS A 1113 0.25 -23.78 -25.10
C LYS A 1113 -0.47 -24.49 -23.97
N ASP A 1114 -1.43 -23.81 -23.34
CA ASP A 1114 -2.11 -24.25 -22.12
C ASP A 1114 -1.15 -24.55 -20.94
N GLU A 1115 0.05 -23.95 -20.96
CA GLU A 1115 1.07 -24.07 -19.93
C GLU A 1115 1.74 -22.71 -19.67
N TRP A 1116 2.29 -22.55 -18.47
CA TRP A 1116 3.12 -21.38 -18.14
C TRP A 1116 4.50 -21.50 -18.75
N ASN A 1117 4.91 -20.47 -19.47
CA ASN A 1117 6.24 -20.37 -20.05
C ASN A 1117 7.11 -19.45 -19.20
N ARG A 1118 8.29 -19.91 -18.79
CA ARG A 1118 9.29 -19.07 -18.10
C ARG A 1118 10.18 -18.42 -19.15
N ILE A 1119 10.23 -17.10 -19.16
CA ILE A 1119 11.04 -16.32 -20.10
C ILE A 1119 12.11 -15.58 -19.29
N GLU A 1120 13.37 -15.89 -19.59
CA GLU A 1120 14.54 -15.26 -18.97
C GLU A 1120 15.30 -14.45 -20.00
N VAL A 1121 15.53 -13.17 -19.70
CA VAL A 1121 16.30 -12.24 -20.52
C VAL A 1121 17.59 -11.92 -19.79
N ARG A 1122 18.73 -12.27 -20.37
CA ARG A 1122 20.06 -12.01 -19.79
C ARG A 1122 20.54 -10.60 -20.15
N ILE A 1123 20.22 -9.64 -19.30
CA ILE A 1123 20.50 -8.20 -19.51
C ILE A 1123 22.00 -7.92 -19.72
N ARG A 1124 22.89 -8.71 -19.10
CA ARG A 1124 24.36 -8.52 -19.19
C ARG A 1124 25.06 -9.38 -20.25
N GLU A 1125 24.36 -10.29 -20.91
CA GLU A 1125 24.92 -11.22 -21.91
C GLU A 1125 24.23 -11.01 -23.26
N ASP A 1126 24.44 -9.83 -23.85
CA ASP A 1126 23.88 -9.40 -25.14
C ASP A 1126 22.36 -9.55 -25.27
N TYR A 1127 21.64 -9.50 -24.13
CA TYR A 1127 20.19 -9.63 -24.06
C TYR A 1127 19.64 -10.97 -24.58
N THR A 1128 20.42 -12.04 -24.42
CA THR A 1128 20.02 -13.39 -24.83
C THR A 1128 18.72 -13.82 -24.13
N ILE A 1129 17.76 -14.32 -24.92
CA ILE A 1129 16.45 -14.82 -24.44
C ILE A 1129 16.50 -16.35 -24.29
N ILE A 1130 16.09 -16.85 -23.13
CA ILE A 1130 15.95 -18.28 -22.82
C ILE A 1130 14.48 -18.57 -22.49
N ILE A 1131 13.93 -19.61 -23.12
CA ILE A 1131 12.53 -20.03 -22.97
C ILE A 1131 12.50 -21.45 -22.37
N ASN A 1132 11.80 -21.61 -21.25
CA ASN A 1132 11.48 -22.90 -20.61
C ASN A 1132 12.67 -23.80 -20.23
N ASN A 1133 13.82 -23.19 -19.90
CA ASN A 1133 15.11 -23.80 -19.55
C ASN A 1133 15.14 -25.33 -19.43
#